data_AF-A0A2M9HB63-F1
#
_entry.id   AF-A0A2M9HB63-F1
#
_cell.length_a   1.000
_cell.length_b   1.000
_cell.length_c   1.000
_cell.angle_alpha   90.00
_cell.angle_beta   90.00
_cell.angle_gamma   90.00
#
_symmetry.space_group_name_H-M   'P 1'
#
loop_
_entity.id
_entity.type
_entity.pdbx_description
1 polymer ?
#
loop_
_entity_poly.entity_id
_entity_poly.type
_entity_poly.pdbx_seq_one_letter_code
_entity_poly.pdbx_strand_id
1 'polypeptide(L)'
;MKGGIVRMAIAGMAAVAMAAPFITPVSANAATETATTTTVAASTKATAGAFTADGKTFDSFTDALAAAAKADDKTVTITESTDASLSVANTYEGITVTAAKGVVFSGSLRVNASKATVKNMTFKLDPATSKNAQNLIVSGKAAGVTITGNTFEIAAGDPANGASKNPDWQPSSVWLENGANGTVISKNTFKLGQVVNNSAVGVNIVGNGTNPITGTKITNNTVTSGPISGEGKSGSMMFVVGNGNTQAGSYGITDTTISGNIVKNETGLSASTSRTYAFAVTATKNTVIDDNTVEGYAAVSYSVWPSQGPNDGLKVTNNTLDAFAGVLMGSYVTEGGLTVDGNTFGKNTQYAYNGNTTYAVNQDGKAYSSVAKAIETGATTVKLLQNVTEDVTIPAGKTVTIDLAGFTLTNKAGHTITNKGTLTVKDSSAKKTGVIDNVTHQKAALYNEEGATATLDGGKFKRSKETGTADNTFYTILNHGDMTINDGTTVELLLSDGKPAGYSSLIDNGYYSGKPANGKNATMVINGGTFDGGRYVKNDSYGDMTINGGTFKNGASDAVLNWHHLTINGGSFDPADSASGILLNGKVYKGSEDGVATITGGEFTLTGSQKVVVLPAASGPSQGSENVTISGGTYAGVKPEAKYIIKSSGLTTNEDGTFGVKKAVLTLGTTSVKHDVAKGELTADAITTLVAPSVNVEGYTISADEQQLAAINEAIKAGRTGDFELKFNAVKEGATEATITTLTETATVTLTKAEEPAPNPEPSDKPSDNGGAAKPSAKPTTPSSNPTTTTGNNANGTNANRLGKTGTAIAGISAVAIALLAAGGITIAVRRRKA
;
A
#
# COMPACT_ATOMS: atom_id res chain seq x y z
N MET A 1 -11.64 14.97 63.52
CA MET A 1 -12.75 14.00 63.64
C MET A 1 -13.42 13.89 62.28
N LYS A 2 -13.57 12.64 61.78
CA LYS A 2 -14.48 12.15 60.72
C LYS A 2 -14.53 12.97 59.41
N GLY A 3 -14.08 12.52 58.23
CA GLY A 3 -14.09 11.18 57.65
C GLY A 3 -14.96 11.21 56.38
N GLY A 4 -14.39 10.96 55.19
CA GLY A 4 -15.15 10.86 53.95
C GLY A 4 -14.36 11.15 52.67
N ILE A 5 -13.34 10.33 52.36
CA ILE A 5 -12.74 10.31 51.02
C ILE A 5 -13.50 9.26 50.21
N VAL A 6 -14.33 9.73 49.27
CA VAL A 6 -14.98 8.89 48.26
C VAL A 6 -13.93 8.52 47.22
N ARG A 7 -13.61 7.21 47.16
CA ARG A 7 -12.84 6.60 46.08
C ARG A 7 -13.72 6.56 44.82
N MET A 8 -13.39 7.37 43.83
CA MET A 8 -13.91 7.20 42.47
C MET A 8 -12.86 6.45 41.66
N ALA A 9 -13.18 5.21 41.31
CA ALA A 9 -12.34 4.34 40.48
C ALA A 9 -12.28 4.92 39.06
N ILE A 10 -11.12 5.49 38.70
CA ILE A 10 -10.78 5.77 37.30
C ILE A 10 -10.24 4.46 36.73
N ALA A 11 -11.07 3.78 35.95
CA ALA A 11 -10.64 2.72 35.07
C ALA A 11 -9.75 3.34 33.98
N GLY A 12 -8.43 3.30 34.20
CA GLY A 12 -7.45 3.70 33.20
C GLY A 12 -7.52 2.78 32.00
N MET A 13 -8.07 3.27 30.89
CA MET A 13 -7.87 2.68 29.58
C MET A 13 -6.39 2.80 29.23
N ALA A 14 -5.66 1.70 29.43
CA ALA A 14 -4.31 1.53 28.95
C ALA A 14 -4.28 1.77 27.44
N ALA A 15 -3.62 2.86 27.02
CA ALA A 15 -3.06 2.92 25.69
C ALA A 15 -2.03 1.77 25.63
N VAL A 16 -2.33 0.75 24.83
CA VAL A 16 -1.35 -0.28 24.47
C VAL A 16 -0.34 0.39 23.55
N ALA A 17 0.55 1.19 24.11
CA ALA A 17 1.88 1.32 23.57
C ALA A 17 2.45 -0.10 23.66
N MET A 18 2.62 -0.77 22.53
CA MET A 18 3.43 -1.98 22.49
C MET A 18 4.82 -1.56 22.95
N ALA A 19 5.08 -1.70 24.24
CA ALA A 19 6.42 -1.66 24.78
C ALA A 19 7.15 -2.80 24.07
N ALA A 20 7.98 -2.45 23.11
CA ALA A 20 8.94 -3.38 22.56
C ALA A 20 9.66 -4.01 23.77
N PRO A 21 9.74 -5.35 23.86
CA PRO A 21 10.45 -5.99 24.95
C PRO A 21 11.86 -5.36 25.00
N PHE A 22 12.29 -4.91 26.18
CA PHE A 22 13.64 -4.41 26.40
C PHE A 22 14.62 -5.52 25.99
N ILE A 23 15.15 -5.44 24.76
CA ILE A 23 16.19 -6.34 24.26
C ILE A 23 17.49 -5.91 24.93
N THR A 24 18.06 -6.83 25.71
CA THR A 24 19.34 -6.58 26.39
C THR A 24 20.44 -6.36 25.35
N PRO A 25 21.26 -5.29 25.48
CA PRO A 25 22.39 -5.05 24.59
C PRO A 25 23.33 -6.26 24.53
N VAL A 26 23.93 -6.51 23.36
CA VAL A 26 24.97 -7.54 23.21
C VAL A 26 26.26 -7.01 23.84
N SER A 27 26.46 -7.27 25.13
CA SER A 27 27.75 -7.02 25.79
C SER A 27 28.74 -8.11 25.39
N ALA A 28 29.72 -7.77 24.55
CA ALA A 28 30.93 -8.56 24.43
C ALA A 28 31.88 -8.11 25.54
N ASN A 29 31.81 -8.73 26.71
CA ASN A 29 32.88 -8.56 27.70
C ASN A 29 34.09 -9.35 27.19
N ALA A 30 35.11 -8.62 26.72
CA ALA A 30 36.45 -9.15 26.62
C ALA A 30 37.28 -8.47 27.71
N ALA A 31 37.85 -9.30 28.59
CA ALA A 31 38.95 -8.87 29.43
C ALA A 31 40.03 -8.23 28.55
N THR A 32 40.61 -7.14 29.04
CA THR A 32 41.88 -6.61 28.55
C THR A 32 42.98 -7.63 28.81
N GLU A 33 43.01 -8.72 28.05
CA GLU A 33 44.28 -9.36 27.73
C GLU A 33 44.95 -8.48 26.68
N THR A 34 45.60 -7.43 27.19
CA THR A 34 46.78 -6.87 26.55
C THR A 34 47.60 -8.06 26.10
N ALA A 35 47.84 -8.18 24.78
CA ALA A 35 48.75 -9.17 24.24
C ALA A 35 50.03 -9.09 25.05
N THR A 36 50.21 -10.02 25.99
CA THR A 36 51.48 -10.18 26.65
C THR A 36 52.40 -10.55 25.51
N THR A 37 53.38 -9.68 25.28
CA THR A 37 54.54 -9.91 24.44
C THR A 37 55.28 -11.12 24.98
N THR A 38 54.72 -12.31 24.80
CA THR A 38 55.43 -13.56 24.96
C THR A 38 56.37 -13.63 23.79
N THR A 39 57.64 -13.37 24.10
CA THR A 39 58.79 -13.86 23.36
C THR A 39 58.47 -15.20 22.73
N VAL A 40 58.73 -15.31 21.42
CA VAL A 40 58.57 -16.52 20.61
C VAL A 40 59.13 -17.71 21.38
N ALA A 41 58.26 -18.51 21.99
CA ALA A 41 58.66 -19.78 22.54
C ALA A 41 59.09 -20.65 21.35
N ALA A 42 60.28 -21.23 21.47
CA ALA A 42 60.78 -22.20 20.50
C ALA A 42 59.70 -23.25 20.22
N SER A 43 59.47 -23.55 18.93
CA SER A 43 58.48 -24.54 18.50
C SER A 43 58.64 -25.81 19.32
N THR A 44 57.61 -26.17 20.08
CA THR A 44 57.50 -27.52 20.64
C THR A 44 57.64 -28.50 19.50
N LYS A 45 58.68 -29.34 19.56
CA LYS A 45 59.01 -30.33 18.54
C LYS A 45 57.76 -31.18 18.28
N ALA A 46 57.19 -31.04 17.08
CA ALA A 46 56.05 -31.87 16.66
C ALA A 46 56.51 -33.33 16.51
N THR A 47 55.57 -34.26 16.34
CA THR A 47 55.87 -35.61 15.88
C THR A 47 56.73 -35.57 14.62
N ALA A 48 57.64 -36.54 14.47
CA ALA A 48 58.57 -36.56 13.34
C ALA A 48 57.81 -36.57 12.00
N GLY A 49 58.12 -35.64 11.10
CA GLY A 49 57.50 -35.53 9.77
C GLY A 49 56.12 -34.88 9.72
N ALA A 50 55.71 -34.11 10.74
CA ALA A 50 54.39 -33.46 10.84
C ALA A 50 54.09 -32.39 9.75
N PHE A 51 55.07 -32.02 8.95
CA PHE A 51 54.93 -31.02 7.88
C PHE A 51 55.58 -31.50 6.58
N THR A 52 54.99 -31.16 5.43
CA THR A 52 55.62 -31.37 4.12
C THR A 52 55.66 -30.11 3.28
N ALA A 53 56.76 -29.90 2.59
CA ALA A 53 56.97 -28.82 1.62
C ALA A 53 57.97 -29.30 0.56
N ASP A 54 57.81 -28.89 -0.71
CA ASP A 54 58.75 -29.28 -1.79
C ASP A 54 58.99 -30.81 -1.86
N GLY A 55 57.95 -31.61 -1.63
CA GLY A 55 58.03 -33.09 -1.60
C GLY A 55 58.85 -33.69 -0.45
N LYS A 56 59.30 -32.89 0.52
CA LYS A 56 60.10 -33.31 1.68
C LYS A 56 59.30 -33.20 2.97
N THR A 57 59.63 -34.03 3.96
CA THR A 57 59.07 -34.02 5.31
C THR A 57 59.93 -33.22 6.28
N PHE A 58 59.30 -32.52 7.22
CA PHE A 58 59.96 -31.70 8.22
C PHE A 58 59.29 -31.89 9.59
N ASP A 59 60.10 -31.88 10.65
CA ASP A 59 59.63 -31.90 12.05
C ASP A 59 59.28 -30.49 12.56
N SER A 60 59.77 -29.47 11.85
CA SER A 60 59.67 -28.05 12.20
C SER A 60 58.83 -27.31 11.16
N PHE A 61 57.78 -26.62 11.62
CA PHE A 61 56.96 -25.78 10.75
C PHE A 61 57.78 -24.65 10.12
N THR A 62 58.74 -24.08 10.86
CA THR A 62 59.64 -23.04 10.37
C THR A 62 60.52 -23.54 9.24
N ASP A 63 61.04 -24.77 9.34
CA ASP A 63 61.90 -25.36 8.31
C ASP A 63 61.07 -25.71 7.07
N ALA A 64 59.84 -26.22 7.26
CA ALA A 64 58.89 -26.44 6.17
C ALA A 64 58.55 -25.12 5.44
N LEU A 65 58.33 -24.02 6.18
CA LEU A 65 58.11 -22.69 5.59
C LEU A 65 59.32 -22.21 4.78
N ALA A 66 60.54 -22.39 5.30
CA ALA A 66 61.77 -22.01 4.61
C ALA A 66 61.99 -22.85 3.33
N ALA A 67 61.59 -24.11 3.32
CA ALA A 67 61.60 -24.96 2.14
C ALA A 67 60.53 -24.55 1.12
N ALA A 68 59.28 -24.38 1.58
CA ALA A 68 58.17 -23.93 0.73
C ALA A 68 58.45 -22.58 0.07
N ALA A 69 59.08 -21.63 0.78
CA ALA A 69 59.40 -20.31 0.23
C ALA A 69 60.34 -20.36 -1.00
N LYS A 70 61.06 -21.47 -1.17
CA LYS A 70 61.94 -21.73 -2.32
C LYS A 70 61.29 -22.61 -3.39
N ALA A 71 60.13 -23.22 -3.09
CA ALA A 71 59.38 -24.06 -4.01
C ALA A 71 58.49 -23.21 -4.93
N ASP A 72 58.19 -23.75 -6.11
CA ASP A 72 57.36 -23.06 -7.11
C ASP A 72 55.92 -22.85 -6.60
N ASP A 73 55.37 -23.80 -5.85
CA ASP A 73 53.99 -23.77 -5.35
C ASP A 73 53.83 -23.04 -4.01
N LYS A 74 54.95 -22.67 -3.35
CA LYS A 74 55.00 -21.99 -2.05
C LYS A 74 54.14 -22.64 -0.97
N THR A 75 53.97 -23.96 -0.99
CA THR A 75 53.00 -24.65 -0.13
C THR A 75 53.64 -25.42 1.02
N VAL A 76 53.09 -25.22 2.23
CA VAL A 76 53.31 -26.09 3.40
C VAL A 76 52.03 -26.87 3.68
N THR A 77 52.15 -28.18 3.80
CA THR A 77 51.05 -29.07 4.20
C THR A 77 51.29 -29.61 5.59
N ILE A 78 50.32 -29.44 6.49
CA ILE A 78 50.29 -30.10 7.80
C ILE A 78 49.75 -31.52 7.60
N THR A 79 50.52 -32.53 7.99
CA THR A 79 50.20 -33.95 7.74
C THR A 79 49.58 -34.65 8.94
N GLU A 80 49.69 -34.08 10.14
CA GLU A 80 49.17 -34.65 11.38
C GLU A 80 48.36 -33.62 12.19
N SER A 81 47.35 -34.10 12.91
CA SER A 81 46.55 -33.27 13.83
C SER A 81 47.43 -32.74 14.96
N THR A 82 47.27 -31.46 15.32
CA THR A 82 48.10 -30.83 16.34
C THR A 82 47.38 -29.68 17.04
N ASP A 83 47.69 -29.48 18.32
CA ASP A 83 47.28 -28.33 19.14
C ASP A 83 48.41 -27.28 19.28
N ALA A 84 49.54 -27.47 18.58
CA ALA A 84 50.68 -26.57 18.65
C ALA A 84 50.37 -25.18 18.08
N SER A 85 50.96 -24.15 18.69
CA SER A 85 50.92 -22.80 18.14
C SER A 85 51.93 -22.65 17.01
N LEU A 86 51.44 -22.27 15.83
CA LEU A 86 52.22 -22.10 14.60
C LEU A 86 52.20 -20.64 14.14
N SER A 87 53.26 -20.21 13.46
CA SER A 87 53.39 -18.84 12.96
C SER A 87 54.01 -18.79 11.57
N VAL A 88 53.34 -18.13 10.64
CA VAL A 88 53.91 -17.76 9.33
C VAL A 88 54.57 -16.39 9.49
N ALA A 89 55.90 -16.38 9.58
CA ALA A 89 56.68 -15.14 9.73
C ALA A 89 56.51 -14.21 8.52
N ASN A 90 56.66 -12.90 8.74
CA ASN A 90 56.45 -11.87 7.73
C ASN A 90 57.39 -11.95 6.51
N THR A 91 58.52 -12.66 6.64
CA THR A 91 59.49 -12.92 5.56
C THR A 91 58.97 -13.89 4.50
N TYR A 92 57.86 -14.59 4.76
CA TYR A 92 57.35 -15.66 3.90
C TYR A 92 56.13 -15.22 3.06
N GLU A 93 56.29 -14.12 2.31
CA GLU A 93 55.21 -13.56 1.49
C GLU A 93 54.69 -14.56 0.44
N GLY A 94 53.35 -14.68 0.35
CA GLY A 94 52.69 -15.52 -0.64
C GLY A 94 52.69 -17.02 -0.33
N ILE A 95 53.09 -17.44 0.87
CA ILE A 95 53.01 -18.85 1.29
C ILE A 95 51.56 -19.33 1.35
N THR A 96 51.34 -20.57 0.91
CA THR A 96 50.11 -21.32 1.16
C THR A 96 50.30 -22.30 2.31
N VAL A 97 49.40 -22.28 3.29
CA VAL A 97 49.27 -23.29 4.36
C VAL A 97 48.01 -24.11 4.09
N THR A 98 48.17 -25.44 4.04
CA THR A 98 47.08 -26.40 3.85
C THR A 98 47.26 -27.58 4.80
N ALA A 99 46.27 -28.48 4.86
CA ALA A 99 46.38 -29.71 5.61
C ALA A 99 46.04 -30.94 4.76
N ALA A 100 46.59 -32.10 5.14
CA ALA A 100 46.19 -33.38 4.59
C ALA A 100 44.75 -33.72 5.01
N LYS A 101 44.07 -34.56 4.21
CA LYS A 101 42.68 -34.94 4.47
C LYS A 101 42.55 -35.60 5.86
N GLY A 102 41.62 -35.11 6.67
CA GLY A 102 41.34 -35.66 8.00
C GLY A 102 42.19 -35.06 9.14
N VAL A 103 43.16 -34.21 8.83
CA VAL A 103 43.93 -33.46 9.82
C VAL A 103 43.05 -32.41 10.48
N VAL A 104 43.07 -32.37 11.81
CA VAL A 104 42.38 -31.39 12.65
C VAL A 104 43.42 -30.55 13.39
N PHE A 105 43.34 -29.24 13.23
CA PHE A 105 44.20 -28.28 13.89
C PHE A 105 43.45 -27.59 15.02
N SER A 106 43.85 -27.86 16.27
CA SER A 106 43.23 -27.27 17.47
C SER A 106 44.05 -26.14 18.10
N GLY A 107 45.27 -25.91 17.60
CA GLY A 107 46.15 -24.85 18.04
C GLY A 107 45.79 -23.47 17.48
N SER A 108 46.73 -22.53 17.63
CA SER A 108 46.66 -21.18 17.05
C SER A 108 47.64 -21.03 15.89
N LEU A 109 47.15 -20.67 14.71
CA LEU A 109 47.95 -20.29 13.54
C LEU A 109 47.98 -18.77 13.41
N ARG A 110 49.14 -18.16 13.59
CA ARG A 110 49.35 -16.71 13.38
C ARG A 110 49.95 -16.44 12.01
N VAL A 111 49.32 -15.57 11.23
CA VAL A 111 49.78 -15.17 9.89
C VAL A 111 50.32 -13.75 9.95
N ASN A 112 51.64 -13.60 9.82
CA ASN A 112 52.31 -12.29 9.70
C ASN A 112 52.73 -11.98 8.26
N ALA A 113 52.73 -12.98 7.38
CA ALA A 113 53.08 -12.83 5.97
C ALA A 113 51.93 -12.23 5.16
N SER A 114 52.27 -11.23 4.35
CA SER A 114 51.36 -10.70 3.33
C SER A 114 51.13 -11.74 2.22
N LYS A 115 49.96 -11.65 1.57
CA LYS A 115 49.51 -12.51 0.46
C LYS A 115 49.48 -14.01 0.81
N ALA A 116 49.58 -14.37 2.09
CA ALA A 116 49.50 -15.75 2.51
C ALA A 116 48.10 -16.31 2.25
N THR A 117 48.03 -17.60 1.93
CA THR A 117 46.77 -18.33 1.73
C THR A 117 46.65 -19.44 2.76
N VAL A 118 45.55 -19.50 3.50
CA VAL A 118 45.21 -20.62 4.40
C VAL A 118 44.00 -21.34 3.80
N LYS A 119 44.18 -22.61 3.40
CA LYS A 119 43.12 -23.35 2.69
C LYS A 119 43.01 -24.81 3.06
N ASN A 120 41.81 -25.36 2.89
CA ASN A 120 41.51 -26.79 3.04
C ASN A 120 41.93 -27.37 4.41
N MET A 121 41.85 -26.57 5.46
CA MET A 121 42.14 -27.00 6.83
C MET A 121 40.85 -27.19 7.63
N THR A 122 40.89 -28.10 8.60
CA THR A 122 39.87 -28.22 9.64
C THR A 122 40.42 -27.67 10.94
N PHE A 123 39.86 -26.56 11.40
CA PHE A 123 40.17 -25.91 12.67
C PHE A 123 39.14 -26.29 13.73
N LYS A 124 39.59 -26.54 14.97
CA LYS A 124 38.70 -26.85 16.08
C LYS A 124 39.04 -26.06 17.34
N LEU A 125 38.05 -25.47 17.99
CA LEU A 125 38.10 -24.99 19.37
C LEU A 125 37.05 -25.76 20.18
N ASP A 126 37.46 -26.34 21.29
CA ASP A 126 36.56 -27.09 22.16
C ASP A 126 36.69 -26.54 23.59
N PRO A 127 35.60 -26.00 24.18
CA PRO A 127 35.64 -25.51 25.56
C PRO A 127 36.26 -26.52 26.52
N ALA A 128 36.04 -27.83 26.31
CA ALA A 128 36.54 -28.89 27.18
C ALA A 128 38.06 -29.07 27.11
N THR A 129 38.67 -28.90 25.93
CA THR A 129 40.09 -29.27 25.70
C THR A 129 41.00 -28.12 25.27
N SER A 130 40.47 -27.08 24.65
CA SER A 130 41.26 -25.95 24.13
C SER A 130 41.62 -24.96 25.23
N LYS A 131 42.87 -24.49 25.22
CA LYS A 131 43.35 -23.40 26.10
C LYS A 131 43.41 -22.07 25.36
N ASN A 132 43.75 -22.10 24.07
CA ASN A 132 43.69 -20.97 23.17
C ASN A 132 42.25 -20.54 22.91
N ALA A 133 42.02 -19.25 22.65
CA ALA A 133 40.72 -18.71 22.27
C ALA A 133 40.61 -18.40 20.78
N GLN A 134 41.70 -18.56 20.01
CA GLN A 134 41.69 -18.28 18.56
C GLN A 134 42.34 -19.43 17.79
N ASN A 135 41.72 -19.82 16.67
CA ASN A 135 42.32 -20.76 15.72
C ASN A 135 43.24 -20.04 14.74
N LEU A 136 42.74 -19.05 14.01
CA LEU A 136 43.51 -18.35 12.98
C LEU A 136 43.58 -16.86 13.28
N ILE A 137 44.79 -16.32 13.38
CA ILE A 137 45.04 -14.91 13.68
C ILE A 137 45.73 -14.26 12.48
N VAL A 138 45.12 -13.23 11.89
CA VAL A 138 45.77 -12.38 10.88
C VAL A 138 46.29 -11.15 11.58
N SER A 139 47.61 -10.98 11.58
CA SER A 139 48.22 -9.88 12.31
C SER A 139 48.15 -8.56 11.56
N GLY A 140 48.29 -7.47 12.29
CA GLY A 140 48.35 -6.10 11.76
C GLY A 140 49.51 -5.81 10.79
N LYS A 141 50.40 -6.80 10.58
CA LYS A 141 51.55 -6.70 9.67
C LYS A 141 51.27 -7.34 8.30
N ALA A 142 50.19 -8.11 8.19
CA ALA A 142 49.86 -8.86 6.98
C ALA A 142 48.85 -8.10 6.12
N ALA A 143 49.10 -8.07 4.81
CA ALA A 143 48.19 -7.53 3.82
C ALA A 143 47.82 -8.57 2.76
N GLY A 144 46.56 -8.60 2.32
CA GLY A 144 46.10 -9.48 1.24
C GLY A 144 46.02 -10.96 1.60
N VAL A 145 45.82 -11.31 2.87
CA VAL A 145 45.69 -12.71 3.30
C VAL A 145 44.39 -13.32 2.77
N THR A 146 44.45 -14.54 2.25
CA THR A 146 43.28 -15.29 1.78
C THR A 146 43.02 -16.51 2.67
N ILE A 147 41.79 -16.66 3.16
CA ILE A 147 41.33 -17.75 4.02
C ILE A 147 40.16 -18.41 3.29
N THR A 148 40.37 -19.61 2.73
CA THR A 148 39.36 -20.22 1.86
C THR A 148 39.24 -21.73 1.91
N GLY A 149 38.03 -22.27 1.78
CA GLY A 149 37.81 -23.72 1.77
C GLY A 149 38.11 -24.41 3.09
N ASN A 150 38.19 -23.67 4.20
CA ASN A 150 38.44 -24.24 5.52
C ASN A 150 37.13 -24.60 6.23
N THR A 151 37.20 -25.54 7.16
CA THR A 151 36.15 -25.80 8.15
C THR A 151 36.61 -25.30 9.49
N PHE A 152 35.82 -24.47 10.16
CA PHE A 152 36.04 -24.04 11.53
C PHE A 152 34.92 -24.60 12.42
N GLU A 153 35.29 -25.31 13.48
CA GLU A 153 34.37 -25.89 14.44
C GLU A 153 34.64 -25.33 15.83
N ILE A 154 33.66 -24.66 16.42
CA ILE A 154 33.63 -24.34 17.85
C ILE A 154 32.62 -25.28 18.49
N ALA A 155 33.07 -26.16 19.38
CA ALA A 155 32.17 -27.08 20.09
C ALA A 155 31.34 -26.33 21.14
N ALA A 156 30.12 -26.83 21.41
CA ALA A 156 29.30 -26.33 22.49
C ALA A 156 29.83 -26.82 23.84
N GLY A 157 29.77 -26.00 24.88
CA GLY A 157 30.21 -26.39 26.22
C GLY A 157 30.47 -25.23 27.17
N ASP A 158 30.85 -25.58 28.40
CA ASP A 158 31.18 -24.63 29.46
C ASP A 158 32.70 -24.53 29.68
N PRO A 159 33.34 -23.41 29.31
CA PRO A 159 34.78 -23.23 29.46
C PRO A 159 35.22 -23.16 30.93
N ALA A 160 34.33 -22.83 31.88
CA ALA A 160 34.63 -22.86 33.31
C ALA A 160 34.94 -24.30 33.78
N ASN A 161 34.30 -25.29 33.17
CA ASN A 161 34.53 -26.71 33.44
C ASN A 161 35.65 -27.30 32.59
N GLY A 162 36.04 -26.61 31.51
CA GLY A 162 36.98 -27.07 30.50
C GLY A 162 38.46 -26.82 30.81
N ALA A 163 39.28 -26.82 29.76
CA ALA A 163 40.75 -26.73 29.87
C ALA A 163 41.26 -25.31 30.17
N SER A 164 40.54 -24.27 29.74
CA SER A 164 40.92 -22.87 30.01
C SER A 164 40.58 -22.42 31.43
N LYS A 165 39.55 -23.02 32.06
CA LYS A 165 38.98 -22.60 33.36
C LYS A 165 38.54 -21.13 33.39
N ASN A 166 38.40 -20.49 32.23
CA ASN A 166 38.04 -19.09 32.10
C ASN A 166 36.55 -18.97 31.73
N PRO A 167 35.67 -18.52 32.64
CA PRO A 167 34.25 -18.34 32.34
C PRO A 167 34.00 -17.27 31.26
N ASP A 168 34.94 -16.36 31.02
CA ASP A 168 34.86 -15.31 30.00
C ASP A 168 35.51 -15.72 28.66
N TRP A 169 35.86 -17.00 28.47
CA TRP A 169 36.53 -17.48 27.26
C TRP A 169 35.65 -17.28 26.02
N GLN A 170 36.11 -16.42 25.10
CA GLN A 170 35.44 -16.10 23.84
C GLN A 170 36.18 -16.76 22.66
N PRO A 171 35.77 -17.96 22.21
CA PRO A 171 36.43 -18.60 21.08
C PRO A 171 36.11 -17.87 19.78
N SER A 172 37.15 -17.64 18.98
CA SER A 172 37.07 -17.01 17.65
C SER A 172 37.74 -17.89 16.61
N SER A 173 37.02 -18.23 15.54
CA SER A 173 37.57 -19.06 14.47
C SER A 173 38.66 -18.29 13.69
N VAL A 174 38.35 -17.04 13.30
CA VAL A 174 39.29 -16.11 12.67
C VAL A 174 39.32 -14.81 13.49
N TRP A 175 40.51 -14.33 13.80
CA TRP A 175 40.76 -13.07 14.49
C TRP A 175 41.59 -12.13 13.63
N LEU A 176 41.06 -10.94 13.32
CA LEU A 176 41.78 -9.88 12.62
C LEU A 176 42.28 -8.86 13.63
N GLU A 177 43.60 -8.70 13.71
CA GLU A 177 44.23 -7.68 14.55
C GLU A 177 44.26 -6.34 13.84
N ASN A 178 44.30 -5.28 14.66
CA ASN A 178 44.46 -3.90 14.22
C ASN A 178 45.60 -3.74 13.19
N GLY A 179 45.29 -3.17 12.03
CA GLY A 179 46.21 -2.98 10.91
C GLY A 179 46.12 -4.03 9.80
N ALA A 180 45.36 -5.11 9.99
CA ALA A 180 45.15 -6.09 8.94
C ALA A 180 44.46 -5.44 7.73
N ASN A 181 44.98 -5.71 6.53
CA ASN A 181 44.54 -5.02 5.31
C ASN A 181 44.20 -6.01 4.21
N GLY A 182 43.05 -5.87 3.57
CA GLY A 182 42.70 -6.62 2.36
C GLY A 182 42.50 -8.12 2.59
N THR A 183 42.10 -8.53 3.80
CA THR A 183 41.90 -9.95 4.13
C THR A 183 40.64 -10.48 3.43
N VAL A 184 40.74 -11.61 2.75
CA VAL A 184 39.64 -12.29 2.07
C VAL A 184 39.31 -13.59 2.81
N ILE A 185 38.10 -13.69 3.36
CA ILE A 185 37.57 -14.88 4.05
C ILE A 185 36.41 -15.41 3.20
N SER A 186 36.64 -16.49 2.44
CA SER A 186 35.62 -16.96 1.49
C SER A 186 35.48 -18.46 1.35
N LYS A 187 34.27 -18.94 1.07
CA LYS A 187 33.99 -20.38 0.84
C LYS A 187 34.38 -21.26 2.03
N ASN A 188 34.36 -20.74 3.24
CA ASN A 188 34.61 -21.51 4.45
C ASN A 188 33.30 -22.00 5.05
N THR A 189 33.39 -23.07 5.85
CA THR A 189 32.30 -23.58 6.68
C THR A 189 32.59 -23.25 8.13
N PHE A 190 31.67 -22.59 8.81
CA PHE A 190 31.73 -22.29 10.24
C PHE A 190 30.64 -23.05 10.98
N LYS A 191 31.02 -23.86 11.97
CA LYS A 191 30.10 -24.57 12.87
C LYS A 191 30.27 -23.98 14.27
N LEU A 192 29.29 -23.23 14.74
CA LEU A 192 29.37 -22.46 15.97
C LEU A 192 28.45 -23.07 17.03
N GLY A 193 29.02 -23.85 17.95
CA GLY A 193 28.32 -24.34 19.14
C GLY A 193 28.20 -23.26 20.22
N GLN A 194 27.19 -23.38 21.07
CA GLN A 194 27.00 -22.44 22.17
C GLN A 194 28.05 -22.64 23.27
N VAL A 195 28.77 -21.56 23.58
CA VAL A 195 29.72 -21.51 24.69
C VAL A 195 29.04 -20.80 25.86
N VAL A 196 29.10 -21.37 27.05
CA VAL A 196 28.45 -20.77 28.23
C VAL A 196 29.12 -19.44 28.59
N ASN A 197 28.31 -18.45 29.01
CA ASN A 197 28.71 -17.09 29.45
C ASN A 197 29.28 -16.12 28.41
N ASN A 198 29.87 -16.58 27.29
CA ASN A 198 30.42 -15.70 26.25
C ASN A 198 30.06 -16.17 24.82
N SER A 199 30.45 -15.40 23.81
CA SER A 199 30.08 -15.66 22.41
C SER A 199 31.06 -16.60 21.70
N ALA A 200 30.54 -17.52 20.90
CA ALA A 200 31.32 -18.23 19.89
C ALA A 200 31.32 -17.40 18.61
N VAL A 201 32.50 -16.97 18.16
CA VAL A 201 32.64 -16.02 17.05
C VAL A 201 33.27 -16.69 15.82
N GLY A 202 32.65 -16.56 14.66
CA GLY A 202 33.24 -17.00 13.39
C GLY A 202 34.41 -16.11 12.97
N VAL A 203 34.15 -14.81 12.77
CA VAL A 203 35.12 -13.80 12.38
C VAL A 203 35.05 -12.65 13.37
N ASN A 204 36.12 -12.45 14.12
CA ASN A 204 36.26 -11.38 15.09
C ASN A 204 37.20 -10.31 14.54
N ILE A 205 36.71 -9.09 14.36
CA ILE A 205 37.44 -7.95 13.80
C ILE A 205 37.53 -6.90 14.89
N VAL A 206 38.73 -6.73 15.47
CA VAL A 206 38.94 -5.79 16.58
C VAL A 206 39.93 -4.72 16.13
N GLY A 207 39.38 -3.60 15.67
CA GLY A 207 40.13 -2.45 15.17
C GLY A 207 40.35 -1.38 16.24
N ASN A 208 41.20 -0.40 15.92
CA ASN A 208 41.30 0.87 16.63
C ASN A 208 41.58 2.01 15.63
N GLY A 209 41.45 3.25 16.10
CA GLY A 209 41.52 4.43 15.24
C GLY A 209 42.92 4.81 14.74
N THR A 210 43.98 4.17 15.25
CA THR A 210 45.36 4.52 14.87
C THR A 210 45.82 3.76 13.63
N ASN A 211 45.41 2.50 13.47
CA ASN A 211 45.77 1.69 12.31
C ASN A 211 44.59 0.80 11.90
N PRO A 212 43.55 1.38 11.29
CA PRO A 212 42.28 0.69 11.05
C PRO A 212 42.45 -0.62 10.28
N ILE A 213 41.61 -1.59 10.58
CA ILE A 213 41.43 -2.78 9.72
C ILE A 213 40.64 -2.33 8.49
N THR A 214 41.15 -2.63 7.29
CA THR A 214 40.56 -2.11 6.05
C THR A 214 40.49 -3.14 4.92
N GLY A 215 39.55 -2.96 3.99
CA GLY A 215 39.45 -3.77 2.77
C GLY A 215 39.08 -5.24 2.99
N THR A 216 38.52 -5.58 4.15
CA THR A 216 38.18 -6.97 4.49
C THR A 216 36.98 -7.45 3.68
N LYS A 217 37.06 -8.66 3.12
CA LYS A 217 35.97 -9.29 2.35
C LYS A 217 35.58 -10.63 2.97
N ILE A 218 34.35 -10.77 3.43
CA ILE A 218 33.79 -12.00 4.02
C ILE A 218 32.70 -12.49 3.07
N THR A 219 33.02 -13.45 2.21
CA THR A 219 32.15 -13.79 1.07
C THR A 219 31.85 -15.28 0.89
N ASN A 220 30.61 -15.62 0.56
CA ASN A 220 30.23 -17.00 0.18
C ASN A 220 30.58 -18.06 1.25
N ASN A 221 30.47 -17.72 2.54
CA ASN A 221 30.68 -18.67 3.63
C ASN A 221 29.36 -19.33 4.04
N THR A 222 29.43 -20.55 4.56
CA THR A 222 28.29 -21.25 5.17
C THR A 222 28.50 -21.35 6.66
N VAL A 223 27.48 -20.98 7.44
CA VAL A 223 27.53 -20.93 8.89
C VAL A 223 26.34 -21.69 9.46
N THR A 224 26.60 -22.54 10.45
CA THR A 224 25.56 -23.24 11.21
C THR A 224 25.76 -22.94 12.69
N SER A 225 24.71 -22.44 13.35
CA SER A 225 24.71 -22.22 14.80
C SER A 225 24.03 -23.37 15.51
N GLY A 226 24.68 -23.93 16.54
CA GLY A 226 24.24 -25.12 17.27
C GLY A 226 25.34 -26.19 17.36
N PRO A 227 25.24 -27.15 18.30
CA PRO A 227 24.18 -27.31 19.30
C PRO A 227 24.27 -26.29 20.46
N ILE A 228 23.25 -26.29 21.31
CA ILE A 228 23.20 -25.49 22.56
C ILE A 228 23.86 -26.23 23.74
N SER A 229 24.28 -25.50 24.77
CA SER A 229 24.94 -26.06 25.97
C SER A 229 24.12 -25.79 27.24
N GLY A 230 23.79 -26.86 27.99
CA GLY A 230 23.17 -26.81 29.32
C GLY A 230 21.70 -26.38 29.39
N GLU A 231 21.16 -26.24 30.62
CA GLU A 231 19.73 -25.92 30.91
C GLU A 231 19.40 -24.41 30.97
N GLY A 232 20.31 -23.54 30.51
CA GLY A 232 20.01 -22.13 30.26
C GLY A 232 20.64 -21.13 31.23
N LYS A 233 21.68 -20.44 30.75
CA LYS A 233 21.89 -18.98 30.81
C LYS A 233 23.16 -18.59 30.04
N SER A 234 22.93 -18.26 28.76
CA SER A 234 23.76 -17.34 27.95
C SER A 234 25.00 -17.86 27.22
N GLY A 235 25.30 -17.16 26.13
CA GLY A 235 26.27 -17.47 25.09
C GLY A 235 25.66 -17.30 23.71
N SER A 236 26.21 -16.42 22.88
CA SER A 236 25.69 -16.14 21.52
C SER A 236 26.57 -16.80 20.47
N MET A 237 25.97 -17.35 19.42
CA MET A 237 26.71 -17.85 18.26
C MET A 237 26.69 -16.74 17.22
N MET A 238 27.86 -16.13 16.96
CA MET A 238 27.99 -14.92 16.18
C MET A 238 28.86 -15.18 14.97
N PHE A 239 28.36 -14.95 13.75
CA PHE A 239 29.22 -15.14 12.58
C PHE A 239 30.28 -14.05 12.47
N VAL A 240 29.91 -12.78 12.39
CA VAL A 240 30.84 -11.64 12.32
C VAL A 240 30.61 -10.72 13.50
N VAL A 241 31.69 -10.39 14.20
CA VAL A 241 31.74 -9.32 15.20
C VAL A 241 32.77 -8.30 14.74
N GLY A 242 32.30 -7.11 14.38
CA GLY A 242 33.11 -5.98 13.92
C GLY A 242 33.13 -4.86 14.94
N ASN A 243 34.24 -4.73 15.65
CA ASN A 243 34.38 -3.80 16.74
C ASN A 243 35.48 -2.76 16.46
N GLY A 244 35.07 -1.56 16.01
CA GLY A 244 36.02 -0.49 15.65
C GLY A 244 36.70 0.19 16.84
N ASN A 245 36.08 0.15 18.02
CA ASN A 245 36.64 0.63 19.29
C ASN A 245 37.23 2.06 19.26
N THR A 246 36.53 2.98 18.62
CA THR A 246 36.90 4.39 18.47
C THR A 246 35.77 5.31 18.90
N GLN A 247 36.08 6.54 19.28
CA GLN A 247 35.08 7.58 19.53
C GLN A 247 34.40 8.03 18.23
N ALA A 248 33.26 8.72 18.33
CA ALA A 248 32.56 9.27 17.18
C ALA A 248 33.47 10.13 16.28
N GLY A 249 33.39 9.91 14.97
CA GLY A 249 34.23 10.59 13.97
C GLY A 249 35.56 9.90 13.66
N SER A 250 35.94 8.85 14.40
CA SER A 250 37.07 7.96 14.09
C SER A 250 36.56 6.53 13.93
N TYR A 251 37.22 5.72 13.10
CA TYR A 251 36.75 4.37 12.76
C TYR A 251 37.93 3.41 12.76
N GLY A 252 37.85 2.36 13.59
CA GLY A 252 38.87 1.30 13.60
C GLY A 252 38.67 0.21 12.55
N ILE A 253 37.52 0.21 11.88
CA ILE A 253 37.21 -0.71 10.78
C ILE A 253 36.67 0.11 9.60
N THR A 254 37.20 -0.13 8.42
CA THR A 254 36.82 0.58 7.20
C THR A 254 36.67 -0.37 6.01
N ASP A 255 35.85 0.01 5.04
CA ASP A 255 35.77 -0.61 3.70
C ASP A 255 35.62 -2.15 3.74
N THR A 256 34.73 -2.62 4.61
CA THR A 256 34.45 -4.06 4.82
C THR A 256 33.26 -4.50 3.98
N THR A 257 33.39 -5.62 3.26
CA THR A 257 32.31 -6.22 2.48
C THR A 257 31.94 -7.59 3.04
N ILE A 258 30.66 -7.81 3.30
CA ILE A 258 30.09 -9.06 3.79
C ILE A 258 28.98 -9.48 2.82
N SER A 259 29.23 -10.49 1.98
CA SER A 259 28.26 -10.85 0.94
C SER A 259 28.16 -12.32 0.55
N GLY A 260 26.99 -12.76 0.09
CA GLY A 260 26.77 -14.14 -0.35
C GLY A 260 26.83 -15.18 0.78
N ASN A 261 26.84 -14.76 2.05
CA ASN A 261 26.97 -15.70 3.17
C ASN A 261 25.61 -16.30 3.53
N ILE A 262 25.63 -17.57 3.96
CA ILE A 262 24.46 -18.30 4.42
C ILE A 262 24.65 -18.62 5.90
N VAL A 263 23.77 -18.08 6.76
CA VAL A 263 23.76 -18.35 8.20
C VAL A 263 22.48 -19.09 8.56
N LYS A 264 22.62 -20.33 9.04
CA LYS A 264 21.51 -21.20 9.43
C LYS A 264 21.40 -21.35 10.94
N ASN A 265 20.16 -21.33 11.42
CA ASN A 265 19.85 -21.63 12.81
C ASN A 265 19.59 -23.14 12.98
N GLU A 266 20.61 -23.89 13.40
CA GLU A 266 20.53 -25.34 13.67
C GLU A 266 20.50 -25.66 15.17
N THR A 267 20.16 -24.66 16.00
CA THR A 267 20.11 -24.81 17.47
C THR A 267 18.95 -25.69 17.95
N GLY A 268 17.96 -25.95 17.09
CA GLY A 268 16.69 -26.57 17.45
C GLY A 268 15.70 -25.61 18.14
N LEU A 269 16.07 -24.35 18.35
CA LEU A 269 15.25 -23.31 18.99
C LEU A 269 14.61 -22.36 17.96
N SER A 270 13.54 -21.69 18.35
CA SER A 270 12.91 -20.64 17.55
C SER A 270 13.85 -19.45 17.34
N ALA A 271 13.61 -18.68 16.28
CA ALA A 271 14.37 -17.46 15.97
C ALA A 271 14.59 -16.55 17.20
N SER A 272 13.52 -16.28 17.97
CA SER A 272 13.49 -15.44 19.17
C SER A 272 14.34 -15.93 20.36
N THR A 273 14.74 -17.21 20.39
CA THR A 273 15.49 -17.81 21.51
C THR A 273 16.78 -18.49 21.07
N SER A 274 17.03 -18.60 19.75
CA SER A 274 18.19 -19.25 19.15
C SER A 274 19.54 -18.67 19.54
N ARG A 275 19.61 -17.38 19.89
CA ARG A 275 20.86 -16.63 20.13
C ARG A 275 21.87 -16.73 18.98
N THR A 276 21.37 -16.93 17.76
CA THR A 276 22.15 -16.92 16.53
C THR A 276 22.20 -15.49 15.98
N TYR A 277 23.39 -14.91 15.88
CA TYR A 277 23.62 -13.56 15.38
C TYR A 277 24.49 -13.64 14.12
N ALA A 278 24.11 -12.99 13.04
CA ALA A 278 24.96 -12.99 11.84
C ALA A 278 26.02 -11.89 11.88
N PHE A 279 25.63 -10.62 11.82
CA PHE A 279 26.58 -9.51 11.62
C PHE A 279 26.41 -8.43 12.69
N ALA A 280 27.28 -8.40 13.69
CA ALA A 280 27.29 -7.36 14.72
C ALA A 280 28.42 -6.35 14.44
N VAL A 281 28.10 -5.11 14.07
CA VAL A 281 29.12 -4.10 13.69
C VAL A 281 28.90 -2.73 14.36
N THR A 282 29.97 -2.14 14.89
CA THR A 282 29.96 -0.79 15.50
C THR A 282 31.28 -0.07 15.23
N ALA A 283 31.21 1.28 15.15
CA ALA A 283 32.35 2.15 14.86
C ALA A 283 33.07 1.80 13.56
N THR A 284 32.29 1.43 12.54
CA THR A 284 32.78 1.09 11.19
C THR A 284 32.47 2.19 10.17
N LYS A 285 33.32 2.32 9.14
CA LYS A 285 33.08 3.19 7.99
C LYS A 285 32.96 2.40 6.69
N ASN A 286 31.97 2.72 5.86
CA ASN A 286 31.77 2.10 4.53
C ASN A 286 31.62 0.56 4.57
N THR A 287 31.02 0.02 5.64
CA THR A 287 30.72 -1.42 5.70
C THR A 287 29.54 -1.74 4.78
N VAL A 288 29.64 -2.80 3.99
CA VAL A 288 28.59 -3.28 3.08
C VAL A 288 28.19 -4.69 3.47
N ILE A 289 26.90 -4.90 3.77
CA ILE A 289 26.27 -6.18 4.06
C ILE A 289 25.23 -6.42 2.97
N ASP A 290 25.59 -7.23 1.98
CA ASP A 290 24.82 -7.39 0.74
C ASP A 290 24.61 -8.85 0.34
N ASP A 291 23.44 -9.21 -0.16
CA ASP A 291 23.17 -10.56 -0.72
C ASP A 291 23.45 -11.71 0.26
N ASN A 292 23.12 -11.55 1.54
CA ASN A 292 23.25 -12.62 2.55
C ASN A 292 21.89 -13.27 2.84
N THR A 293 21.91 -14.57 3.14
CA THR A 293 20.75 -15.31 3.66
C THR A 293 20.96 -15.63 5.13
N VAL A 294 20.08 -15.16 6.00
CA VAL A 294 20.26 -15.28 7.44
C VAL A 294 19.00 -15.79 8.13
N GLU A 295 19.17 -16.82 8.96
CA GLU A 295 18.21 -17.28 9.96
C GLU A 295 18.76 -17.05 11.37
N GLY A 296 17.86 -16.83 12.35
CA GLY A 296 18.26 -16.79 13.75
C GLY A 296 17.61 -15.67 14.55
N TYR A 297 18.37 -15.10 15.49
CA TYR A 297 17.90 -14.07 16.41
C TYR A 297 18.02 -12.67 15.81
N ALA A 298 19.23 -12.25 15.43
CA ALA A 298 19.45 -10.94 14.80
C ALA A 298 20.36 -11.08 13.58
N ALA A 299 19.90 -10.55 12.44
CA ALA A 299 20.69 -10.66 11.22
C ALA A 299 21.77 -9.57 11.13
N VAL A 300 21.40 -8.31 11.29
CA VAL A 300 22.34 -7.19 11.35
C VAL A 300 22.13 -6.46 12.66
N SER A 301 23.14 -6.40 13.52
CA SER A 301 23.07 -5.78 14.84
C SER A 301 24.30 -4.91 15.15
N TYR A 302 24.26 -4.18 16.26
CA TYR A 302 25.43 -3.48 16.80
C TYR A 302 26.21 -4.41 17.75
N SER A 303 27.51 -4.18 17.88
CA SER A 303 28.33 -4.67 18.99
C SER A 303 28.50 -3.57 20.04
N VAL A 304 28.49 -3.90 21.35
CA VAL A 304 28.64 -2.88 22.40
C VAL A 304 29.98 -3.02 23.10
N TRP A 305 30.82 -1.99 22.99
CA TRP A 305 31.95 -1.75 23.88
C TRP A 305 31.92 -0.31 24.43
N PRO A 306 32.56 -0.04 25.59
CA PRO A 306 32.59 1.30 26.17
C PRO A 306 33.15 2.35 25.20
N SER A 307 32.53 3.53 25.17
CA SER A 307 33.01 4.72 24.45
C SER A 307 33.10 4.60 22.92
N GLN A 308 32.33 3.68 22.32
CA GLN A 308 32.29 3.52 20.87
C GLN A 308 31.42 4.56 20.16
N GLY A 309 31.93 5.03 19.01
CA GLY A 309 31.22 5.85 18.05
C GLY A 309 30.26 5.04 17.18
N PRO A 310 29.32 5.73 16.51
CA PRO A 310 28.39 5.11 15.59
C PRO A 310 29.09 4.62 14.30
N ASN A 311 28.41 3.74 13.56
CA ASN A 311 28.76 3.43 12.18
C ASN A 311 28.43 4.60 11.24
N ASP A 312 29.16 4.69 10.13
CA ASP A 312 28.95 5.69 9.08
C ASP A 312 29.14 5.06 7.69
N GLY A 313 28.22 5.31 6.76
CA GLY A 313 28.20 4.65 5.46
C GLY A 313 27.97 3.14 5.50
N LEU A 314 27.29 2.62 6.54
CA LEU A 314 26.86 1.22 6.61
C LEU A 314 25.73 0.97 5.60
N LYS A 315 25.89 -0.03 4.73
CA LYS A 315 24.87 -0.45 3.78
C LYS A 315 24.38 -1.84 4.11
N VAL A 316 23.06 -2.01 4.20
CA VAL A 316 22.39 -3.30 4.38
C VAL A 316 21.43 -3.47 3.22
N THR A 317 21.83 -4.23 2.21
CA THR A 317 21.11 -4.30 0.93
C THR A 317 20.87 -5.71 0.43
N ASN A 318 19.76 -5.94 -0.26
CA ASN A 318 19.48 -7.19 -1.00
C ASN A 318 19.61 -8.49 -0.17
N ASN A 319 19.47 -8.43 1.16
CA ASN A 319 19.59 -9.61 2.00
C ASN A 319 18.23 -10.32 2.15
N THR A 320 18.27 -11.63 2.38
CA THR A 320 17.12 -12.41 2.87
C THR A 320 17.28 -12.66 4.37
N LEU A 321 16.48 -11.95 5.16
CA LEU A 321 16.57 -11.90 6.61
C LEU A 321 15.38 -12.63 7.22
N ASP A 322 15.49 -13.92 7.51
CA ASP A 322 14.52 -14.71 8.27
C ASP A 322 14.95 -14.85 9.74
N ALA A 323 15.26 -13.71 10.36
CA ALA A 323 15.65 -13.60 11.76
C ALA A 323 14.59 -12.86 12.56
N PHE A 324 14.52 -13.11 13.88
CA PHE A 324 13.57 -12.44 14.78
C PHE A 324 13.64 -10.91 14.67
N ALA A 325 14.87 -10.37 14.66
CA ALA A 325 15.19 -9.00 14.31
C ALA A 325 16.01 -8.97 13.00
N GLY A 326 15.52 -8.23 12.01
CA GLY A 326 16.22 -8.03 10.73
C GLY A 326 17.43 -7.11 10.90
N VAL A 327 17.16 -5.80 11.00
CA VAL A 327 18.18 -4.75 11.19
C VAL A 327 17.98 -4.07 12.54
N LEU A 328 18.94 -4.28 13.45
CA LEU A 328 18.95 -3.82 14.84
C LEU A 328 20.14 -2.89 15.10
N MET A 329 20.09 -1.62 14.68
CA MET A 329 21.22 -0.70 14.80
C MET A 329 21.20 0.20 16.03
N GLY A 330 20.01 0.54 16.55
CA GLY A 330 19.96 1.51 17.65
C GLY A 330 20.62 2.84 17.30
N SER A 331 21.06 3.58 18.32
CA SER A 331 21.80 4.84 18.15
C SER A 331 23.24 4.66 17.64
N TYR A 332 23.63 3.47 17.17
CA TYR A 332 24.99 3.14 16.71
C TYR A 332 25.18 3.39 15.22
N VAL A 333 24.44 4.34 14.65
CA VAL A 333 24.58 4.82 13.27
C VAL A 333 24.46 6.35 13.26
N THR A 334 25.22 7.03 12.40
CA THR A 334 25.05 8.48 12.17
C THR A 334 23.75 8.75 11.40
N GLU A 335 23.22 9.97 11.49
CA GLU A 335 22.08 10.40 10.66
C GLU A 335 22.42 10.27 9.17
N GLY A 336 21.62 9.48 8.44
CA GLY A 336 21.90 9.16 7.04
C GLY A 336 23.11 8.25 6.81
N GLY A 337 23.75 7.76 7.87
CA GLY A 337 24.90 6.86 7.84
C GLY A 337 24.57 5.38 7.65
N LEU A 338 23.29 5.02 7.76
CA LEU A 338 22.77 3.70 7.43
C LEU A 338 21.99 3.79 6.11
N THR A 339 22.28 2.91 5.15
CA THR A 339 21.46 2.70 3.97
C THR A 339 20.79 1.34 4.07
N VAL A 340 19.47 1.31 3.91
CA VAL A 340 18.67 0.09 3.90
C VAL A 340 17.85 0.06 2.62
N ASP A 341 18.06 -0.95 1.78
CA ASP A 341 17.30 -1.12 0.55
C ASP A 341 17.23 -2.59 0.09
N GLY A 342 16.19 -2.98 -0.64
CA GLY A 342 16.10 -4.30 -1.28
C GLY A 342 16.05 -5.53 -0.34
N ASN A 343 16.04 -5.37 0.98
CA ASN A 343 16.00 -6.50 1.92
C ASN A 343 14.63 -7.17 1.95
N THR A 344 14.61 -8.49 1.99
CA THR A 344 13.42 -9.32 2.17
C THR A 344 13.39 -9.88 3.58
N PHE A 345 12.23 -9.81 4.24
CA PHE A 345 12.05 -10.29 5.60
C PHE A 345 11.23 -11.58 5.61
N GLY A 346 11.78 -12.61 6.24
CA GLY A 346 11.15 -13.92 6.33
C GLY A 346 10.01 -13.94 7.35
N LYS A 347 9.29 -15.08 7.41
CA LYS A 347 8.14 -15.26 8.29
C LYS A 347 8.47 -15.18 9.78
N ASN A 348 9.73 -15.44 10.15
CA ASN A 348 10.19 -15.37 11.53
C ASN A 348 10.55 -13.94 11.96
N THR A 349 10.59 -12.99 11.02
CA THR A 349 10.88 -11.58 11.32
C THR A 349 9.68 -10.88 11.92
N GLN A 350 9.74 -10.69 13.23
CA GLN A 350 8.79 -9.86 13.95
C GLN A 350 9.16 -8.38 13.84
N TYR A 351 10.46 -8.07 13.79
CA TYR A 351 10.97 -6.71 13.73
C TYR A 351 11.93 -6.54 12.55
N ALA A 352 11.42 -6.06 11.41
CA ALA A 352 12.24 -5.77 10.23
C ALA A 352 13.32 -4.74 10.56
N TYR A 353 12.91 -3.68 11.25
CA TYR A 353 13.76 -2.60 11.75
C TYR A 353 13.48 -2.43 13.23
N ASN A 354 14.50 -2.58 14.07
CA ASN A 354 14.38 -2.48 15.52
C ASN A 354 15.51 -1.57 16.05
N GLY A 355 15.24 -0.73 17.06
CA GLY A 355 16.27 0.13 17.64
C GLY A 355 15.89 1.58 17.94
N ASN A 356 14.61 1.96 17.94
CA ASN A 356 14.11 3.26 18.43
C ASN A 356 14.76 4.54 17.83
N THR A 357 15.51 4.43 16.73
CA THR A 357 16.33 5.53 16.20
C THR A 357 16.41 5.53 14.67
N THR A 358 15.75 4.57 14.00
CA THR A 358 15.69 4.47 12.55
C THR A 358 14.23 4.38 12.12
N TYR A 359 13.59 5.51 11.91
CA TYR A 359 12.14 5.60 11.74
C TYR A 359 11.71 5.70 10.28
N ALA A 360 12.56 6.28 9.44
CA ALA A 360 12.25 6.50 8.04
C ALA A 360 13.51 6.41 7.17
N VAL A 361 13.31 6.22 5.87
CA VAL A 361 14.35 6.33 4.85
C VAL A 361 14.00 7.35 3.78
N ASN A 362 15.01 7.96 3.16
CA ASN A 362 14.81 8.83 2.01
C ASN A 362 14.72 8.04 0.68
N GLN A 363 14.66 8.74 -0.46
CA GLN A 363 14.63 8.15 -1.80
C GLN A 363 15.85 7.27 -2.17
N ASP A 364 16.97 7.41 -1.46
CA ASP A 364 18.21 6.64 -1.68
C ASP A 364 18.37 5.51 -0.64
N GLY A 365 17.35 5.24 0.17
CA GLY A 365 17.39 4.25 1.25
C GLY A 365 18.18 4.69 2.48
N LYS A 366 18.65 5.95 2.55
CA LYS A 366 19.36 6.47 3.74
C LYS A 366 18.38 6.62 4.89
N ALA A 367 18.79 6.16 6.07
CA ALA A 367 17.94 6.04 7.22
C ALA A 367 18.11 7.19 8.21
N TYR A 368 17.00 7.63 8.82
CA TYR A 368 16.92 8.82 9.65
C TYR A 368 16.16 8.54 10.95
N SER A 369 16.50 9.29 12.00
CA SER A 369 15.83 9.19 13.30
C SER A 369 14.49 9.92 13.38
N SER A 370 14.09 10.63 12.34
CA SER A 370 12.79 11.30 12.27
C SER A 370 12.41 11.62 10.83
N VAL A 371 11.12 11.83 10.59
CA VAL A 371 10.60 12.30 9.29
C VAL A 371 11.10 13.73 9.03
N ALA A 372 11.09 14.61 10.04
CA ALA A 372 11.61 15.96 9.89
C ALA A 372 13.10 15.99 9.54
N LYS A 373 13.92 15.13 10.16
CA LYS A 373 15.36 15.04 9.84
C LYS A 373 15.60 14.64 8.39
N ALA A 374 14.85 13.66 7.87
CA ALA A 374 14.92 13.30 6.46
C ALA A 374 14.61 14.52 5.56
N ILE A 375 13.52 15.25 5.84
CA ILE A 375 13.09 16.44 5.08
C ILE A 375 14.13 17.58 5.16
N GLU A 376 14.67 17.84 6.35
CA GLU A 376 15.72 18.86 6.59
C GLU A 376 16.96 18.62 5.72
N THR A 377 17.32 17.34 5.50
CA THR A 377 18.44 16.96 4.63
C THR A 377 18.10 16.97 3.13
N GLY A 378 16.89 17.37 2.75
CA GLY A 378 16.47 17.51 1.37
C GLY A 378 15.83 16.25 0.76
N ALA A 379 15.30 15.33 1.58
CA ALA A 379 14.55 14.19 1.07
C ALA A 379 13.30 14.65 0.29
N THR A 380 13.11 14.12 -0.92
CA THR A 380 11.90 14.33 -1.73
C THR A 380 10.89 13.22 -1.52
N THR A 381 11.33 12.06 -1.03
CA THR A 381 10.49 10.96 -0.56
C THR A 381 10.97 10.52 0.80
N VAL A 382 10.04 10.32 1.74
CA VAL A 382 10.30 9.77 3.08
C VAL A 382 9.39 8.57 3.27
N LYS A 383 9.97 7.37 3.38
CA LYS A 383 9.26 6.12 3.61
C LYS A 383 9.41 5.68 5.07
N LEU A 384 8.31 5.40 5.76
CA LEU A 384 8.36 4.91 7.13
C LEU A 384 8.88 3.47 7.19
N LEU A 385 9.67 3.18 8.23
CA LEU A 385 10.17 1.84 8.55
C LEU A 385 9.52 1.22 9.79
N GLN A 386 8.84 2.04 10.59
CA GLN A 386 8.10 1.66 11.79
C GLN A 386 7.09 2.75 12.13
N ASN A 387 6.28 2.53 13.17
CA ASN A 387 5.40 3.57 13.69
C ASN A 387 6.23 4.74 14.26
N VAL A 388 5.76 5.96 14.03
CA VAL A 388 6.46 7.19 14.42
C VAL A 388 5.51 8.08 15.22
N THR A 389 6.03 8.68 16.29
CA THR A 389 5.34 9.76 17.02
C THR A 389 6.09 11.07 16.80
N GLU A 390 5.59 11.94 15.93
CA GLU A 390 6.24 13.18 15.50
C GLU A 390 5.23 14.19 14.94
N ASP A 391 5.45 15.48 15.19
CA ASP A 391 4.76 16.57 14.48
C ASP A 391 5.59 16.93 13.24
N VAL A 392 5.04 16.74 12.04
CA VAL A 392 5.80 16.91 10.78
C VAL A 392 5.42 18.21 10.10
N THR A 393 6.41 18.97 9.63
CA THR A 393 6.19 20.16 8.78
C THR A 393 6.81 19.94 7.41
N ILE A 394 6.03 20.16 6.35
CA ILE A 394 6.54 20.26 4.99
C ILE A 394 6.86 21.74 4.72
N PRO A 395 8.12 22.13 4.50
CA PRO A 395 8.48 23.53 4.31
C PRO A 395 7.93 24.11 3.00
N ALA A 396 7.72 25.43 2.98
CA ALA A 396 7.34 26.14 1.76
C ALA A 396 8.40 25.97 0.65
N GLY A 397 7.92 25.83 -0.59
CA GLY A 397 8.78 25.60 -1.76
C GLY A 397 9.44 24.22 -1.82
N LYS A 398 9.08 23.28 -0.94
CA LYS A 398 9.55 21.88 -0.99
C LYS A 398 8.45 20.95 -1.49
N THR A 399 8.86 19.96 -2.28
CA THR A 399 8.00 18.86 -2.73
C THR A 399 8.43 17.58 -2.01
N VAL A 400 7.52 17.00 -1.22
CA VAL A 400 7.79 15.83 -0.38
C VAL A 400 6.69 14.79 -0.57
N THR A 401 7.08 13.55 -0.80
CA THR A 401 6.20 12.37 -0.69
C THR A 401 6.43 11.67 0.64
N ILE A 402 5.39 11.51 1.46
CA ILE A 402 5.40 10.62 2.62
C ILE A 402 4.77 9.28 2.23
N ASP A 403 5.57 8.21 2.29
CA ASP A 403 5.10 6.84 2.10
C ASP A 403 4.97 6.15 3.45
N LEU A 404 3.73 5.86 3.85
CA LEU A 404 3.42 5.25 5.13
C LEU A 404 3.89 3.80 5.22
N ALA A 405 4.03 3.11 4.09
CA ALA A 405 4.47 1.71 4.02
C ALA A 405 3.80 0.78 5.06
N GLY A 406 2.52 1.01 5.36
CA GLY A 406 1.72 0.23 6.31
C GLY A 406 1.84 0.66 7.78
N PHE A 407 2.64 1.68 8.10
CA PHE A 407 2.90 2.19 9.45
C PHE A 407 2.08 3.44 9.82
N THR A 408 2.04 3.72 11.11
CA THR A 408 1.33 4.87 11.68
C THR A 408 2.28 6.02 11.97
N LEU A 409 1.95 7.23 11.52
CA LEU A 409 2.50 8.49 12.01
C LEU A 409 1.48 9.16 12.95
N THR A 410 1.85 9.37 14.21
CA THR A 410 1.02 10.01 15.23
C THR A 410 1.66 11.32 15.69
N ASN A 411 0.86 12.36 15.90
CA ASN A 411 1.40 13.64 16.38
C ASN A 411 1.88 13.57 17.84
N LYS A 412 2.69 14.55 18.26
CA LYS A 412 3.06 14.79 19.67
C LYS A 412 2.12 15.81 20.31
N ALA A 413 2.08 17.01 19.75
CA ALA A 413 1.30 18.13 20.31
C ALA A 413 0.69 19.04 19.22
N GLY A 414 1.28 19.06 18.03
CA GLY A 414 0.81 19.84 16.89
C GLY A 414 -0.20 19.09 16.02
N HIS A 415 -0.37 19.58 14.78
CA HIS A 415 -0.95 18.77 13.72
C HIS A 415 -0.01 17.60 13.45
N THR A 416 -0.55 16.46 13.03
CA THR A 416 0.33 15.33 12.65
C THR A 416 1.19 15.74 11.46
N ILE A 417 0.58 16.39 10.47
CA ILE A 417 1.28 17.05 9.37
C ILE A 417 0.76 18.48 9.20
N THR A 418 1.68 19.44 9.18
CA THR A 418 1.46 20.82 8.69
C THR A 418 2.14 20.97 7.34
N ASN A 419 1.36 21.12 6.27
CA ASN A 419 1.90 21.30 4.93
C ASN A 419 1.94 22.79 4.54
N LYS A 420 3.14 23.29 4.25
CA LYS A 420 3.37 24.64 3.68
C LYS A 420 3.90 24.60 2.24
N GLY A 421 4.17 23.41 1.71
CA GLY A 421 4.76 23.18 0.40
C GLY A 421 3.87 22.30 -0.47
N THR A 422 4.47 21.35 -1.18
CA THR A 422 3.76 20.34 -1.98
C THR A 422 3.94 18.97 -1.32
N LEU A 423 2.85 18.38 -0.86
CA LEU A 423 2.81 17.09 -0.17
C LEU A 423 2.10 16.05 -1.03
N THR A 424 2.69 14.87 -1.14
CA THR A 424 1.97 13.64 -1.52
C THR A 424 2.00 12.66 -0.36
N VAL A 425 0.86 12.09 0.02
CA VAL A 425 0.80 10.96 0.99
C VAL A 425 0.36 9.71 0.24
N LYS A 426 1.09 8.60 0.45
CA LYS A 426 0.75 7.29 -0.11
C LYS A 426 1.02 6.17 0.89
N ASP A 427 0.54 4.98 0.58
CA ASP A 427 0.91 3.76 1.29
C ASP A 427 1.35 2.67 0.31
N SER A 428 2.65 2.38 0.27
CA SER A 428 3.21 1.33 -0.58
C SER A 428 3.04 -0.09 -0.03
N SER A 429 2.56 -0.28 1.20
CA SER A 429 2.35 -1.62 1.74
C SER A 429 1.33 -2.40 0.92
N ALA A 430 1.49 -3.73 0.88
CA ALA A 430 0.53 -4.61 0.21
C ALA A 430 -0.84 -4.59 0.90
N LYS A 431 -0.87 -4.40 2.23
CA LYS A 431 -2.12 -4.42 3.03
C LYS A 431 -2.82 -3.07 3.11
N LYS A 432 -2.18 -1.97 2.68
CA LYS A 432 -2.73 -0.60 2.73
C LYS A 432 -3.17 -0.17 4.14
N THR A 433 -2.35 -0.48 5.15
CA THR A 433 -2.67 -0.26 6.58
C THR A 433 -2.08 1.02 7.19
N GLY A 434 -1.40 1.84 6.40
CA GLY A 434 -0.73 3.05 6.86
C GLY A 434 -1.72 4.09 7.39
N VAL A 435 -1.33 4.80 8.46
CA VAL A 435 -2.21 5.73 9.16
C VAL A 435 -1.51 7.06 9.47
N ILE A 436 -2.19 8.18 9.23
CA ILE A 436 -1.90 9.48 9.85
C ILE A 436 -2.92 9.68 10.97
N ASP A 437 -2.45 9.67 12.21
CA ASP A 437 -3.30 9.77 13.40
C ASP A 437 -3.04 11.07 14.16
N ASN A 438 -4.10 11.71 14.62
CA ASN A 438 -4.01 12.83 15.54
C ASN A 438 -4.68 12.49 16.89
N VAL A 439 -3.96 12.75 17.97
CA VAL A 439 -4.41 12.48 19.35
C VAL A 439 -4.59 13.75 20.17
N THR A 440 -4.46 14.94 19.57
CA THR A 440 -4.45 16.22 20.28
C THR A 440 -5.66 17.09 19.93
N HIS A 441 -6.20 17.75 20.95
CA HIS A 441 -7.32 18.68 20.81
C HIS A 441 -6.97 19.87 19.92
N GLN A 442 -7.92 20.29 19.07
CA GLN A 442 -7.78 21.41 18.14
C GLN A 442 -6.61 21.24 17.14
N LYS A 443 -6.35 20.00 16.73
CA LYS A 443 -5.30 19.68 15.75
C LYS A 443 -5.79 18.65 14.73
N ALA A 444 -5.48 18.87 13.47
CA ALA A 444 -5.81 17.96 12.39
C ALA A 444 -4.75 16.86 12.23
N ALA A 445 -5.17 15.73 11.64
CA ALA A 445 -4.25 14.74 11.09
C ALA A 445 -3.45 15.37 9.93
N LEU A 446 -4.12 16.19 9.11
CA LEU A 446 -3.45 17.01 8.09
C LEU A 446 -4.02 18.42 8.11
N TYR A 447 -3.12 19.40 8.23
CA TYR A 447 -3.41 20.80 7.93
C TYR A 447 -2.65 21.22 6.66
N ASN A 448 -3.38 21.52 5.60
CA ASN A 448 -2.84 22.08 4.37
C ASN A 448 -3.00 23.60 4.40
N GLU A 449 -1.91 24.33 4.57
CA GLU A 449 -1.92 25.79 4.68
C GLU A 449 -2.28 26.46 3.35
N GLU A 450 -2.67 27.73 3.44
CA GLU A 450 -2.88 28.59 2.28
C GLU A 450 -1.63 28.63 1.39
N GLY A 451 -1.81 28.45 0.08
CA GLY A 451 -0.72 28.37 -0.89
C GLY A 451 0.02 27.03 -0.95
N ALA A 452 -0.32 26.06 -0.08
CA ALA A 452 0.21 24.70 -0.13
C ALA A 452 -0.65 23.78 -1.00
N THR A 453 -0.04 22.73 -1.52
CA THR A 453 -0.71 21.70 -2.33
C THR A 453 -0.56 20.34 -1.67
N ALA A 454 -1.65 19.58 -1.54
CA ALA A 454 -1.65 18.22 -1.01
C ALA A 454 -2.33 17.23 -1.97
N THR A 455 -1.72 16.07 -2.22
CA THR A 455 -2.32 14.93 -2.94
C THR A 455 -2.33 13.71 -2.02
N LEU A 456 -3.51 13.14 -1.79
CA LEU A 456 -3.69 11.96 -0.94
C LEU A 456 -3.99 10.74 -1.82
N ASP A 457 -2.99 9.88 -2.00
CA ASP A 457 -3.00 8.68 -2.85
C ASP A 457 -3.07 7.38 -2.04
N GLY A 458 -3.47 7.46 -0.76
CA GLY A 458 -3.66 6.31 0.10
C GLY A 458 -3.44 6.59 1.58
N GLY A 459 -3.65 5.54 2.36
CA GLY A 459 -3.56 5.59 3.82
C GLY A 459 -4.86 6.05 4.49
N LYS A 460 -4.89 5.93 5.83
CA LYS A 460 -6.01 6.36 6.66
C LYS A 460 -5.66 7.60 7.47
N PHE A 461 -6.48 8.63 7.40
CA PHE A 461 -6.40 9.83 8.24
C PHE A 461 -7.47 9.73 9.33
N LYS A 462 -7.08 9.90 10.60
CA LYS A 462 -8.06 9.87 11.70
C LYS A 462 -7.64 10.73 12.90
N ARG A 463 -8.61 10.98 13.78
CA ARG A 463 -8.39 11.51 15.13
C ARG A 463 -8.77 10.46 16.17
N SER A 464 -7.84 9.60 16.57
CA SER A 464 -8.15 8.42 17.42
C SER A 464 -8.56 8.71 18.87
N LYS A 465 -8.41 9.97 19.31
CA LYS A 465 -8.80 10.43 20.65
C LYS A 465 -10.00 11.38 20.65
N GLU A 466 -10.70 11.52 19.53
CA GLU A 466 -11.95 12.28 19.44
C GLU A 466 -12.98 11.74 20.46
N THR A 467 -13.63 12.65 21.19
CA THR A 467 -14.59 12.29 22.24
C THR A 467 -16.04 12.55 21.85
N GLY A 468 -16.30 13.27 20.75
CA GLY A 468 -17.64 13.69 20.37
C GLY A 468 -18.21 14.75 21.32
N THR A 469 -17.33 15.40 22.08
CA THR A 469 -17.64 16.49 23.02
C THR A 469 -16.68 17.66 22.76
N ALA A 470 -16.85 18.76 23.49
CA ALA A 470 -15.92 19.89 23.41
C ALA A 470 -14.50 19.55 23.92
N ASP A 471 -14.31 18.43 24.64
CA ASP A 471 -13.04 18.09 25.30
C ASP A 471 -11.90 17.79 24.32
N ASN A 472 -12.21 17.09 23.22
CA ASN A 472 -11.23 16.82 22.16
C ASN A 472 -11.86 16.85 20.77
N THR A 473 -12.25 18.04 20.33
CA THR A 473 -12.79 18.31 18.99
C THR A 473 -11.76 18.93 18.04
N PHE A 474 -11.79 18.53 16.77
CA PHE A 474 -11.29 19.27 15.60
C PHE A 474 -11.66 18.53 14.30
N TYR A 475 -11.24 19.05 13.15
CA TYR A 475 -11.31 18.35 11.87
C TYR A 475 -10.22 17.28 11.74
N THR A 476 -10.52 16.17 11.06
CA THR A 476 -9.46 15.21 10.66
C THR A 476 -8.55 15.85 9.61
N ILE A 477 -9.13 16.55 8.64
CA ILE A 477 -8.40 17.33 7.63
C ILE A 477 -8.87 18.77 7.66
N LEU A 478 -7.93 19.72 7.71
CA LEU A 478 -8.15 21.14 7.48
C LEU A 478 -7.42 21.57 6.21
N ASN A 479 -8.16 22.12 5.25
CA ASN A 479 -7.60 22.59 3.98
C ASN A 479 -7.89 24.07 3.75
N HIS A 480 -6.82 24.86 3.71
CA HIS A 480 -6.82 26.25 3.25
C HIS A 480 -6.12 26.42 1.88
N GLY A 481 -5.52 25.36 1.34
CA GLY A 481 -4.77 25.37 0.08
C GLY A 481 -5.48 24.58 -1.03
N ASP A 482 -4.69 23.96 -1.90
CA ASP A 482 -5.18 23.06 -2.94
C ASP A 482 -5.04 21.60 -2.51
N MET A 483 -6.12 20.83 -2.54
CA MET A 483 -6.12 19.42 -2.15
C MET A 483 -6.75 18.53 -3.21
N THR A 484 -6.10 17.41 -3.51
CA THR A 484 -6.67 16.30 -4.28
C THR A 484 -6.69 15.04 -3.42
N ILE A 485 -7.84 14.38 -3.33
CA ILE A 485 -8.01 13.11 -2.62
C ILE A 485 -8.38 12.04 -3.66
N ASN A 486 -7.52 11.03 -3.80
CA ASN A 486 -7.68 9.95 -4.74
C ASN A 486 -8.17 8.66 -4.06
N ASP A 487 -8.58 7.71 -4.89
CA ASP A 487 -9.04 6.40 -4.41
C ASP A 487 -7.95 5.66 -3.63
N GLY A 488 -8.36 4.82 -2.68
CA GLY A 488 -7.47 4.18 -1.70
C GLY A 488 -7.18 5.01 -0.45
N THR A 489 -7.55 6.29 -0.41
CA THR A 489 -7.51 7.12 0.81
C THR A 489 -8.75 6.88 1.68
N THR A 490 -8.57 6.80 3.00
CA THR A 490 -9.65 6.81 3.99
C THR A 490 -9.52 8.02 4.91
N VAL A 491 -10.60 8.77 5.12
CA VAL A 491 -10.69 9.82 6.14
C VAL A 491 -11.78 9.42 7.14
N GLU A 492 -11.41 9.30 8.41
CA GLU A 492 -12.26 8.74 9.45
C GLU A 492 -12.35 9.69 10.66
N LEU A 493 -13.57 9.85 11.19
CA LEU A 493 -13.81 10.56 12.44
C LEU A 493 -14.94 9.87 13.22
N LEU A 494 -14.57 8.77 13.86
CA LEU A 494 -15.44 7.90 14.63
C LEU A 494 -15.07 7.93 16.12
N LEU A 495 -16.08 7.72 16.96
CA LEU A 495 -15.93 7.42 18.37
C LEU A 495 -15.39 6.00 18.57
N SER A 496 -14.97 5.70 19.80
CA SER A 496 -14.46 4.37 20.17
C SER A 496 -15.49 3.24 19.99
N ASP A 497 -16.79 3.55 19.99
CA ASP A 497 -17.88 2.61 19.72
C ASP A 497 -18.22 2.47 18.22
N GLY A 498 -17.47 3.14 17.34
CA GLY A 498 -17.65 3.14 15.89
C GLY A 498 -18.75 4.07 15.38
N LYS A 499 -19.42 4.83 16.26
CA LYS A 499 -20.39 5.86 15.82
C LYS A 499 -19.69 7.11 15.31
N PRO A 500 -20.33 7.91 14.45
CA PRO A 500 -19.76 9.16 14.01
C PRO A 500 -19.63 10.17 15.15
N ALA A 501 -18.50 10.86 15.23
CA ALA A 501 -18.30 11.93 16.20
C ALA A 501 -19.02 13.21 15.74
N GLY A 502 -20.31 13.32 16.04
CA GLY A 502 -21.18 14.39 15.51
C GLY A 502 -20.88 15.82 16.01
N TYR A 503 -19.95 16.01 16.94
CA TYR A 503 -19.54 17.34 17.40
C TYR A 503 -18.62 18.04 16.38
N SER A 504 -17.78 17.28 15.68
CA SER A 504 -16.72 17.79 14.81
C SER A 504 -16.97 17.38 13.36
N SER A 505 -16.65 18.25 12.40
CA SER A 505 -16.72 17.87 10.98
C SER A 505 -15.52 17.00 10.60
N LEU A 506 -15.71 16.07 9.66
CA LEU A 506 -14.66 15.17 9.18
C LEU A 506 -13.55 15.96 8.48
N ILE A 507 -13.96 16.87 7.60
CA ILE A 507 -13.11 17.74 6.78
C ILE A 507 -13.63 19.17 6.90
N ASP A 508 -12.72 20.13 6.86
CA ASP A 508 -13.00 21.55 6.59
C ASP A 508 -12.21 21.99 5.36
N ASN A 509 -12.90 22.27 4.25
CA ASN A 509 -12.33 22.90 3.05
C ASN A 509 -12.78 24.36 2.99
N GLY A 510 -11.87 25.30 3.23
CA GLY A 510 -12.21 26.70 3.38
C GLY A 510 -12.00 27.17 4.82
N TYR A 511 -12.71 28.23 5.21
CA TYR A 511 -12.44 28.98 6.44
C TYR A 511 -13.69 29.04 7.31
N TYR A 512 -13.71 28.26 8.39
CA TYR A 512 -14.74 28.42 9.44
C TYR A 512 -14.79 29.83 10.03
N SER A 513 -13.64 30.50 10.05
CA SER A 513 -13.53 31.91 10.41
C SER A 513 -12.34 32.53 9.70
N GLY A 514 -12.44 33.82 9.39
CA GLY A 514 -11.40 34.55 8.64
C GLY A 514 -11.66 34.54 7.14
N LYS A 515 -10.60 34.79 6.38
CA LYS A 515 -10.60 34.84 4.91
C LYS A 515 -9.20 34.50 4.38
N PRO A 516 -9.06 34.04 3.13
CA PRO A 516 -7.75 33.82 2.53
C PRO A 516 -6.94 35.13 2.47
N ALA A 517 -5.67 35.06 2.81
CA ALA A 517 -4.77 36.22 2.82
C ALA A 517 -4.40 36.68 1.41
N ASN A 518 -4.27 35.75 0.46
CA ASN A 518 -3.94 35.98 -0.95
C ASN A 518 -5.17 36.11 -1.86
N GLY A 519 -6.38 36.01 -1.31
CA GLY A 519 -7.65 36.08 -2.05
C GLY A 519 -7.98 34.83 -2.87
N LYS A 520 -7.21 33.74 -2.75
CA LYS A 520 -7.48 32.47 -3.41
C LYS A 520 -8.32 31.58 -2.49
N ASN A 521 -9.42 31.04 -3.02
CA ASN A 521 -10.23 30.05 -2.34
C ASN A 521 -9.45 28.76 -2.06
N ALA A 522 -9.83 28.06 -0.99
CA ALA A 522 -9.36 26.70 -0.74
C ALA A 522 -10.03 25.74 -1.73
N THR A 523 -9.24 24.93 -2.44
CA THR A 523 -9.77 24.01 -3.44
C THR A 523 -9.64 22.56 -2.99
N MET A 524 -10.69 21.76 -3.21
CA MET A 524 -10.68 20.33 -2.94
C MET A 524 -11.30 19.55 -4.10
N VAL A 525 -10.54 18.61 -4.66
CA VAL A 525 -11.01 17.65 -5.66
C VAL A 525 -10.98 16.25 -5.06
N ILE A 526 -12.13 15.61 -4.95
CA ILE A 526 -12.27 14.24 -4.46
C ILE A 526 -12.55 13.33 -5.64
N ASN A 527 -11.56 12.54 -6.05
CA ASN A 527 -11.69 11.57 -7.15
C ASN A 527 -12.18 10.20 -6.67
N GLY A 528 -12.01 9.88 -5.39
CA GLY A 528 -12.35 8.59 -4.80
C GLY A 528 -12.07 8.54 -3.29
N GLY A 529 -12.03 7.33 -2.73
CA GLY A 529 -11.72 7.11 -1.31
C GLY A 529 -12.94 6.86 -0.43
N THR A 530 -12.72 6.73 0.88
CA THR A 530 -13.75 6.50 1.89
C THR A 530 -13.77 7.61 2.93
N PHE A 531 -14.94 8.18 3.19
CA PHE A 531 -15.18 9.25 4.15
C PHE A 531 -16.18 8.73 5.18
N ASP A 532 -15.70 8.47 6.39
CA ASP A 532 -16.46 7.75 7.42
C ASP A 532 -16.61 8.58 8.70
N GLY A 533 -17.83 9.05 8.93
CA GLY A 533 -18.21 9.71 10.17
C GLY A 533 -18.01 11.22 10.19
N GLY A 534 -17.75 11.74 11.39
CA GLY A 534 -17.84 13.17 11.69
C GLY A 534 -19.26 13.74 11.49
N ARG A 535 -19.38 15.05 11.60
CA ARG A 535 -20.62 15.78 11.40
C ARG A 535 -20.97 15.94 9.92
N TYR A 536 -19.97 16.33 9.12
CA TYR A 536 -20.05 16.61 7.68
C TYR A 536 -18.69 16.35 7.01
N VAL A 537 -18.69 16.09 5.70
CA VAL A 537 -17.63 16.62 4.82
C VAL A 537 -17.99 18.06 4.48
N LYS A 538 -17.19 19.02 4.93
CA LYS A 538 -17.56 20.44 4.89
C LYS A 538 -16.82 21.20 3.81
N ASN A 539 -17.57 21.89 2.96
CA ASN A 539 -17.11 22.96 2.09
C ASN A 539 -17.56 24.31 2.67
N ASP A 540 -16.61 25.03 3.25
CA ASP A 540 -16.87 26.22 4.06
C ASP A 540 -16.77 27.53 3.26
N SER A 541 -16.88 28.66 3.96
CA SER A 541 -16.56 29.99 3.46
C SER A 541 -15.24 29.98 2.65
N TYR A 542 -15.25 30.56 1.45
CA TYR A 542 -14.12 30.54 0.50
C TYR A 542 -13.63 29.13 0.11
N GLY A 543 -14.51 28.13 0.13
CA GLY A 543 -14.22 26.77 -0.31
C GLY A 543 -14.81 26.43 -1.68
N ASP A 544 -13.98 25.86 -2.55
CA ASP A 544 -14.39 25.28 -3.83
C ASP A 544 -14.17 23.77 -3.79
N MET A 545 -15.26 22.99 -3.85
CA MET A 545 -15.21 21.54 -3.75
C MET A 545 -15.81 20.85 -4.97
N THR A 546 -15.09 19.89 -5.53
CA THR A 546 -15.57 19.00 -6.60
C THR A 546 -15.45 17.54 -6.16
N ILE A 547 -16.57 16.80 -6.18
CA ILE A 547 -16.64 15.39 -5.84
C ILE A 547 -16.92 14.60 -7.12
N ASN A 548 -15.91 13.91 -7.64
CA ASN A 548 -16.02 13.03 -8.80
C ASN A 548 -16.37 11.59 -8.42
N GLY A 549 -16.04 11.16 -7.20
CA GLY A 549 -16.24 9.79 -6.73
C GLY A 549 -16.00 9.64 -5.23
N GLY A 550 -16.04 8.40 -4.75
CA GLY A 550 -15.79 8.04 -3.34
C GLY A 550 -17.04 7.55 -2.60
N THR A 551 -16.83 7.04 -1.39
CA THR A 551 -17.89 6.52 -0.51
C THR A 551 -17.98 7.40 0.73
N PHE A 552 -19.10 8.11 0.89
CA PHE A 552 -19.42 9.00 2.00
C PHE A 552 -20.45 8.34 2.89
N LYS A 553 -20.09 8.02 4.14
CA LYS A 553 -20.97 7.29 5.04
C LYS A 553 -20.94 7.83 6.47
N ASN A 554 -22.01 7.57 7.20
CA ASN A 554 -22.14 7.91 8.62
C ASN A 554 -21.99 9.40 8.95
N GLY A 555 -22.21 10.34 8.01
CA GLY A 555 -22.28 11.76 8.36
C GLY A 555 -23.38 12.00 9.41
N ALA A 556 -23.02 12.53 10.58
CA ALA A 556 -23.93 12.56 11.74
C ALA A 556 -25.07 13.58 11.60
N SER A 557 -24.85 14.67 10.84
CA SER A 557 -25.88 15.67 10.56
C SER A 557 -26.31 15.63 9.10
N ASP A 558 -25.36 15.64 8.17
CA ASP A 558 -25.59 15.45 6.73
C ASP A 558 -24.32 14.82 6.13
N ALA A 559 -24.38 14.26 4.93
CA ALA A 559 -23.18 13.74 4.27
C ALA A 559 -22.20 14.88 3.93
N VAL A 560 -22.73 15.96 3.36
CA VAL A 560 -21.97 17.13 2.88
C VAL A 560 -22.62 18.42 3.37
N LEU A 561 -21.79 19.38 3.76
CA LEU A 561 -22.21 20.76 4.01
C LEU A 561 -21.55 21.69 2.99
N ASN A 562 -22.30 22.64 2.44
CA ASN A 562 -21.78 23.65 1.52
C ASN A 562 -22.22 25.08 1.90
N TRP A 563 -21.24 25.97 2.01
CA TRP A 563 -21.45 27.42 2.13
C TRP A 563 -21.07 28.20 0.86
N HIS A 564 -20.15 27.70 0.03
CA HIS A 564 -19.66 28.40 -1.17
C HIS A 564 -19.93 27.60 -2.45
N HIS A 565 -18.92 27.04 -3.15
CA HIS A 565 -19.13 26.34 -4.43
C HIS A 565 -18.90 24.84 -4.32
N LEU A 566 -19.95 24.04 -4.62
CA LEU A 566 -19.89 22.59 -4.63
C LEU A 566 -20.33 22.02 -5.98
N THR A 567 -19.57 21.06 -6.50
CA THR A 567 -19.97 20.21 -7.63
C THR A 567 -19.88 18.74 -7.24
N ILE A 568 -20.95 17.98 -7.44
CA ILE A 568 -21.00 16.51 -7.26
C ILE A 568 -21.25 15.87 -8.62
N ASN A 569 -20.23 15.21 -9.16
CA ASN A 569 -20.29 14.45 -10.40
C ASN A 569 -20.52 12.94 -10.16
N GLY A 570 -20.17 12.44 -8.99
CA GLY A 570 -20.29 11.01 -8.66
C GLY A 570 -20.02 10.71 -7.18
N GLY A 571 -19.96 9.42 -6.85
CA GLY A 571 -19.78 8.91 -5.49
C GLY A 571 -21.04 8.28 -4.91
N SER A 572 -20.89 7.58 -3.78
CA SER A 572 -21.98 6.96 -3.02
C SER A 572 -22.13 7.67 -1.67
N PHE A 573 -23.35 8.06 -1.31
CA PHE A 573 -23.66 8.82 -0.11
C PHE A 573 -24.72 8.10 0.73
N ASP A 574 -24.35 7.73 1.96
CA ASP A 574 -25.18 7.00 2.94
C ASP A 574 -24.95 7.61 4.34
N PRO A 575 -25.51 8.80 4.64
CA PRO A 575 -25.34 9.45 5.93
C PRO A 575 -25.93 8.59 7.06
N ALA A 576 -25.65 8.95 8.32
CA ALA A 576 -26.22 8.21 9.44
C ALA A 576 -27.75 8.26 9.41
N ASP A 577 -28.44 7.22 9.88
CA ASP A 577 -29.93 7.16 9.87
C ASP A 577 -30.58 8.35 10.60
N SER A 578 -29.88 8.94 11.58
CA SER A 578 -30.30 10.13 12.33
C SER A 578 -29.98 11.47 11.65
N ALA A 579 -29.27 11.45 10.52
CA ALA A 579 -28.93 12.65 9.75
C ALA A 579 -30.18 13.28 9.13
N SER A 580 -30.07 14.56 8.75
CA SER A 580 -31.11 15.31 8.05
C SER A 580 -31.14 14.99 6.56
N GLY A 581 -30.01 14.61 5.97
CA GLY A 581 -29.95 14.40 4.53
C GLY A 581 -28.55 14.25 3.93
N ILE A 582 -28.48 14.48 2.62
CA ILE A 582 -27.25 14.40 1.84
C ILE A 582 -26.50 15.73 1.89
N LEU A 583 -27.13 16.81 1.41
CA LEU A 583 -26.50 18.11 1.24
C LEU A 583 -27.20 19.16 2.08
N LEU A 584 -26.51 19.71 3.08
CA LEU A 584 -26.90 20.97 3.71
C LEU A 584 -26.30 22.14 2.93
N ASN A 585 -27.15 22.98 2.33
CA ASN A 585 -26.71 24.11 1.50
C ASN A 585 -27.17 25.44 2.07
N GLY A 586 -26.20 26.30 2.41
CA GLY A 586 -26.46 27.59 3.03
C GLY A 586 -25.61 28.72 2.47
N LYS A 587 -25.94 29.94 2.88
CA LYS A 587 -25.11 31.14 2.70
C LYS A 587 -25.47 32.19 3.75
N VAL A 588 -24.49 32.95 4.17
CA VAL A 588 -24.64 34.05 5.14
C VAL A 588 -23.97 35.30 4.60
N TYR A 589 -22.70 35.17 4.23
CA TYR A 589 -21.84 36.31 3.93
C TYR A 589 -21.60 36.44 2.43
N LYS A 590 -22.12 37.53 1.85
CA LYS A 590 -21.95 37.82 0.42
C LYS A 590 -20.47 37.87 0.04
N GLY A 591 -20.09 37.11 -0.99
CA GLY A 591 -18.75 37.07 -1.55
C GLY A 591 -17.84 36.00 -0.95
N SER A 592 -18.08 35.56 0.30
CA SER A 592 -17.39 34.39 0.87
C SER A 592 -18.24 33.12 0.80
N GLU A 593 -19.55 33.27 0.64
CA GLU A 593 -20.54 32.19 0.67
C GLU A 593 -21.63 32.45 -0.38
N ASP A 594 -21.54 31.76 -1.51
CA ASP A 594 -22.54 31.88 -2.58
C ASP A 594 -23.63 30.80 -2.46
N GLY A 595 -23.37 29.74 -1.69
CA GLY A 595 -24.27 28.61 -1.49
C GLY A 595 -24.71 27.97 -2.80
N VAL A 596 -23.78 27.81 -3.75
CA VAL A 596 -24.01 27.22 -5.08
C VAL A 596 -23.67 25.74 -5.02
N ALA A 597 -24.60 24.89 -5.40
CA ALA A 597 -24.34 23.46 -5.54
C ALA A 597 -24.87 22.91 -6.88
N THR A 598 -24.06 22.08 -7.54
CA THR A 598 -24.44 21.37 -8.77
C THR A 598 -24.28 19.87 -8.57
N ILE A 599 -25.34 19.10 -8.83
CA ILE A 599 -25.34 17.63 -8.77
C ILE A 599 -25.61 17.10 -10.19
N THR A 600 -24.62 16.43 -10.78
CA THR A 600 -24.70 15.85 -12.13
C THR A 600 -24.70 14.32 -12.10
N GLY A 601 -24.36 13.70 -10.97
CA GLY A 601 -24.34 12.26 -10.78
C GLY A 601 -24.14 11.84 -9.33
N GLY A 602 -24.02 10.53 -9.09
CA GLY A 602 -23.86 9.92 -7.77
C GLY A 602 -25.00 8.99 -7.38
N GLU A 603 -24.76 8.20 -6.33
CA GLU A 603 -25.72 7.30 -5.71
C GLU A 603 -26.03 7.78 -4.29
N PHE A 604 -27.30 8.00 -3.98
CA PHE A 604 -27.75 8.61 -2.73
C PHE A 604 -28.71 7.65 -2.02
N THR A 605 -28.33 7.18 -0.84
CA THR A 605 -29.16 6.33 0.01
C THR A 605 -29.77 7.17 1.12
N LEU A 606 -31.10 7.29 1.14
CA LEU A 606 -31.83 8.06 2.13
C LEU A 606 -32.86 7.18 2.86
N THR A 607 -33.13 7.50 4.12
CA THR A 607 -34.11 6.80 4.96
C THR A 607 -35.04 7.78 5.69
N GLY A 608 -36.27 7.34 5.96
CA GLY A 608 -37.23 8.08 6.78
C GLY A 608 -37.51 9.50 6.28
N SER A 609 -37.28 10.49 7.13
CA SER A 609 -37.53 11.92 6.86
C SER A 609 -36.33 12.65 6.25
N GLN A 610 -35.29 11.94 5.83
CA GLN A 610 -34.11 12.55 5.22
C GLN A 610 -34.44 13.25 3.91
N LYS A 611 -33.62 14.23 3.53
CA LYS A 611 -33.78 14.98 2.27
C LYS A 611 -32.50 14.97 1.44
N VAL A 612 -32.67 15.08 0.11
CA VAL A 612 -31.54 15.27 -0.80
C VAL A 612 -30.88 16.64 -0.53
N VAL A 613 -31.70 17.69 -0.42
CA VAL A 613 -31.25 19.05 -0.12
C VAL A 613 -31.90 19.50 1.18
N VAL A 614 -31.07 19.90 2.13
CA VAL A 614 -31.44 20.46 3.43
C VAL A 614 -31.02 21.92 3.44
N LEU A 615 -31.94 22.79 3.85
CA LEU A 615 -31.61 24.19 4.13
C LEU A 615 -31.36 24.35 5.63
N PRO A 616 -30.31 25.08 6.05
CA PRO A 616 -30.13 25.43 7.46
C PRO A 616 -31.38 26.10 8.02
N ALA A 617 -31.69 25.83 9.28
CA ALA A 617 -32.79 26.48 9.98
C ALA A 617 -32.56 28.00 9.98
N ALA A 618 -33.64 28.76 9.75
CA ALA A 618 -33.63 30.22 9.77
C ALA A 618 -33.49 30.73 11.22
N SER A 619 -32.30 30.59 11.78
CA SER A 619 -31.94 31.05 13.12
C SER A 619 -30.60 31.79 13.07
N GLY A 620 -30.61 33.08 13.43
CA GLY A 620 -29.43 33.93 13.34
C GLY A 620 -29.14 34.40 11.91
N PRO A 621 -27.87 34.64 11.54
CA PRO A 621 -27.52 35.12 10.20
C PRO A 621 -27.51 34.01 9.15
N SER A 622 -27.59 32.73 9.56
CA SER A 622 -27.59 31.57 8.68
C SER A 622 -28.83 31.50 7.77
N GLN A 623 -28.65 31.71 6.46
CA GLN A 623 -29.74 31.60 5.48
C GLN A 623 -29.56 30.35 4.62
N GLY A 624 -30.68 29.68 4.31
CA GLY A 624 -30.69 28.63 3.31
C GLY A 624 -30.41 29.19 1.92
N SER A 625 -29.65 28.44 1.11
CA SER A 625 -29.48 28.76 -0.30
C SER A 625 -30.20 27.71 -1.15
N GLU A 626 -31.21 28.15 -1.89
CA GLU A 626 -31.89 27.30 -2.88
C GLU A 626 -31.15 27.24 -4.22
N ASN A 627 -29.93 27.79 -4.30
CA ASN A 627 -29.11 27.74 -5.52
C ASN A 627 -28.46 26.37 -5.70
N VAL A 628 -29.32 25.36 -5.85
CA VAL A 628 -28.96 23.96 -6.06
C VAL A 628 -29.56 23.52 -7.38
N THR A 629 -28.73 22.90 -8.22
CA THR A 629 -29.17 22.33 -9.50
C THR A 629 -28.86 20.85 -9.56
N ILE A 630 -29.85 20.06 -9.99
CA ILE A 630 -29.77 18.61 -10.12
C ILE A 630 -30.07 18.23 -11.57
N SER A 631 -29.15 17.51 -12.20
CA SER A 631 -29.25 17.06 -13.59
C SER A 631 -28.98 15.57 -13.77
N GLY A 632 -28.51 14.89 -12.72
CA GLY A 632 -28.28 13.46 -12.72
C GLY A 632 -28.17 12.87 -11.31
N GLY A 633 -28.04 11.55 -11.23
CA GLY A 633 -27.91 10.78 -10.00
C GLY A 633 -29.02 9.74 -9.78
N THR A 634 -28.78 8.81 -8.87
CA THR A 634 -29.71 7.77 -8.43
C THR A 634 -30.01 7.92 -6.94
N TYR A 635 -31.27 7.89 -6.55
CA TYR A 635 -31.77 8.19 -5.21
C TYR A 635 -32.62 7.05 -4.68
N ALA A 636 -32.17 6.40 -3.61
CA ALA A 636 -32.92 5.38 -2.91
C ALA A 636 -33.69 5.99 -1.72
N GLY A 637 -34.94 5.57 -1.53
CA GLY A 637 -35.79 5.95 -0.39
C GLY A 637 -36.51 7.29 -0.56
N VAL A 638 -35.82 8.35 -1.01
CA VAL A 638 -36.39 9.71 -1.12
C VAL A 638 -36.09 10.31 -2.49
N LYS A 639 -37.11 10.79 -3.20
CA LYS A 639 -36.95 11.48 -4.48
C LYS A 639 -36.48 12.94 -4.29
N PRO A 640 -35.63 13.48 -5.18
CA PRO A 640 -35.28 14.90 -5.16
C PRO A 640 -36.51 15.78 -5.44
N GLU A 641 -36.55 16.96 -4.82
CA GLU A 641 -37.63 17.93 -5.05
C GLU A 641 -37.53 18.53 -6.47
N ALA A 642 -38.67 18.61 -7.18
CA ALA A 642 -38.71 19.05 -8.58
C ALA A 642 -38.10 20.43 -8.83
N LYS A 643 -38.18 21.34 -7.84
CA LYS A 643 -37.61 22.70 -7.91
C LYS A 643 -36.10 22.73 -8.09
N TYR A 644 -35.39 21.69 -7.64
CA TYR A 644 -33.93 21.58 -7.80
C TYR A 644 -33.54 20.88 -9.11
N ILE A 645 -34.46 20.18 -9.77
CA ILE A 645 -34.17 19.50 -11.04
C ILE A 645 -34.13 20.54 -12.17
N ILE A 646 -33.03 20.61 -12.92
CA ILE A 646 -32.90 21.57 -14.01
C ILE A 646 -33.92 21.33 -15.12
N LYS A 647 -34.18 22.35 -15.92
CA LYS A 647 -35.24 22.33 -16.94
C LYS A 647 -35.00 21.38 -18.09
N SER A 648 -33.76 21.00 -18.37
CA SER A 648 -33.42 20.01 -19.39
C SER A 648 -33.37 18.58 -18.83
N SER A 649 -33.87 18.36 -17.61
CA SER A 649 -33.87 17.07 -16.92
C SER A 649 -35.21 16.81 -16.21
N GLY A 650 -35.47 15.56 -15.88
CA GLY A 650 -36.65 15.11 -15.14
C GLY A 650 -36.40 13.83 -14.36
N LEU A 651 -37.40 13.42 -13.58
CA LEU A 651 -37.33 12.24 -12.73
C LEU A 651 -37.65 10.97 -13.53
N THR A 652 -37.01 9.85 -13.21
CA THR A 652 -37.41 8.52 -13.67
C THR A 652 -37.55 7.60 -12.47
N THR A 653 -38.59 6.78 -12.44
CA THR A 653 -38.70 5.70 -11.46
C THR A 653 -38.07 4.43 -12.04
N ASN A 654 -37.08 3.86 -11.36
CA ASN A 654 -36.40 2.63 -11.78
C ASN A 654 -37.18 1.39 -11.30
N GLU A 655 -36.97 0.25 -11.96
CA GLU A 655 -37.65 -1.02 -11.63
C GLU A 655 -37.39 -1.50 -10.19
N ASP A 656 -36.23 -1.14 -9.63
CA ASP A 656 -35.84 -1.46 -8.25
C ASP A 656 -36.46 -0.53 -7.20
N GLY A 657 -37.29 0.43 -7.61
CA GLY A 657 -37.95 1.41 -6.74
C GLY A 657 -37.07 2.62 -6.38
N THR A 658 -35.85 2.72 -6.91
CA THR A 658 -35.04 3.94 -6.81
C THR A 658 -35.49 4.99 -7.83
N PHE A 659 -35.10 6.24 -7.61
CA PHE A 659 -35.37 7.35 -8.52
C PHE A 659 -34.10 7.76 -9.25
N GLY A 660 -34.16 8.01 -10.55
CA GLY A 660 -33.10 8.61 -11.34
C GLY A 660 -33.45 10.05 -11.72
N VAL A 661 -32.44 10.91 -11.86
CA VAL A 661 -32.59 12.16 -12.63
C VAL A 661 -31.83 11.99 -13.93
N LYS A 662 -32.47 12.32 -15.06
CA LYS A 662 -31.88 12.17 -16.40
C LYS A 662 -32.24 13.35 -17.29
N LYS A 663 -31.44 13.55 -18.34
CA LYS A 663 -31.77 14.49 -19.41
C LYS A 663 -33.12 14.13 -20.04
N ALA A 664 -33.99 15.12 -20.19
CA ALA A 664 -35.28 14.98 -20.83
C ALA A 664 -35.14 14.95 -22.35
N VAL A 665 -35.85 14.02 -22.98
CA VAL A 665 -35.86 13.77 -24.42
C VAL A 665 -37.30 13.51 -24.84
N LEU A 666 -37.81 14.33 -25.76
CA LEU A 666 -39.08 14.10 -26.44
C LEU A 666 -38.83 13.13 -27.60
N THR A 667 -39.69 12.12 -27.72
CA THR A 667 -39.64 11.11 -28.79
C THR A 667 -41.03 10.92 -29.36
N LEU A 668 -41.12 10.61 -30.65
CA LEU A 668 -42.38 10.30 -31.32
C LEU A 668 -42.48 8.79 -31.55
N GLY A 669 -43.64 8.18 -31.26
CA GLY A 669 -43.89 6.77 -31.55
C GLY A 669 -43.92 6.47 -33.04
N THR A 670 -44.36 7.44 -33.86
CA THR A 670 -44.18 7.46 -35.31
C THR A 670 -43.89 8.87 -35.79
N THR A 671 -43.04 9.02 -36.82
CA THR A 671 -42.72 10.32 -37.42
C THR A 671 -43.63 10.68 -38.59
N SER A 672 -44.53 9.77 -39.01
CA SER A 672 -45.51 10.02 -40.06
C SER A 672 -46.83 9.32 -39.76
N VAL A 673 -47.94 10.02 -40.00
CA VAL A 673 -49.31 9.54 -39.82
C VAL A 673 -50.16 9.94 -41.03
N LYS A 674 -51.13 9.10 -41.40
CA LYS A 674 -52.09 9.41 -42.46
C LYS A 674 -53.44 9.75 -41.84
N HIS A 675 -54.09 10.79 -42.37
CA HIS A 675 -55.46 11.15 -42.02
C HIS A 675 -56.31 11.29 -43.27
N ASP A 676 -57.53 10.76 -43.22
CA ASP A 676 -58.49 10.87 -44.32
C ASP A 676 -59.32 12.13 -44.13
N VAL A 677 -59.30 13.02 -45.13
CA VAL A 677 -60.03 14.30 -45.07
C VAL A 677 -61.54 14.10 -44.85
N ALA A 678 -62.10 12.95 -45.22
CA ALA A 678 -63.50 12.62 -44.99
C ALA A 678 -63.85 12.34 -43.51
N LYS A 679 -62.85 12.07 -42.66
CA LYS A 679 -63.05 11.82 -41.22
C LYS A 679 -63.22 13.08 -40.38
N GLY A 680 -63.19 14.26 -41.01
CA GLY A 680 -63.32 15.55 -40.33
C GLY A 680 -62.04 16.00 -39.64
N GLU A 681 -62.13 17.09 -38.88
CA GLU A 681 -61.00 17.74 -38.21
C GLU A 681 -60.22 16.79 -37.28
N LEU A 682 -58.90 17.01 -37.17
CA LEU A 682 -58.04 16.38 -36.17
C LEU A 682 -58.06 17.20 -34.88
N THR A 683 -58.45 16.57 -33.77
CA THR A 683 -58.30 17.14 -32.43
C THR A 683 -56.87 16.95 -31.91
N ALA A 684 -56.47 17.77 -30.93
CA ALA A 684 -55.17 17.64 -30.27
C ALA A 684 -54.98 16.24 -29.65
N ASP A 685 -56.02 15.67 -29.04
CA ASP A 685 -55.99 14.33 -28.45
C ASP A 685 -55.86 13.23 -29.53
N ALA A 686 -56.60 13.38 -30.63
CA ALA A 686 -56.56 12.41 -31.73
C ALA A 686 -55.17 12.35 -32.37
N ILE A 687 -54.57 13.51 -32.64
CA ILE A 687 -53.24 13.54 -33.27
C ILE A 687 -52.13 13.10 -32.31
N THR A 688 -52.26 13.42 -31.02
CA THR A 688 -51.35 12.92 -29.97
C THR A 688 -51.45 11.40 -29.85
N THR A 689 -52.65 10.83 -29.98
CA THR A 689 -52.85 9.36 -29.98
C THR A 689 -52.20 8.70 -31.20
N LEU A 690 -52.32 9.31 -32.38
CA LEU A 690 -51.76 8.77 -33.63
C LEU A 690 -50.23 8.82 -33.68
N VAL A 691 -49.64 9.94 -33.25
CA VAL A 691 -48.18 10.14 -33.27
C VAL A 691 -47.50 9.47 -32.06
N ALA A 692 -48.24 9.33 -30.95
CA ALA A 692 -47.76 8.80 -29.67
C ALA A 692 -46.45 9.47 -29.18
N PRO A 693 -46.41 10.81 -29.02
CA PRO A 693 -45.26 11.47 -28.46
C PRO A 693 -45.09 11.11 -26.98
N SER A 694 -43.85 10.97 -26.52
CA SER A 694 -43.52 10.66 -25.13
C SER A 694 -42.22 11.33 -24.68
N VAL A 695 -42.13 11.67 -23.40
CA VAL A 695 -40.87 12.12 -22.77
C VAL A 695 -40.32 10.98 -21.92
N ASN A 696 -39.01 10.74 -22.01
CA ASN A 696 -38.33 9.68 -21.26
C ASN A 696 -38.24 9.90 -19.73
N VAL A 697 -38.81 10.99 -19.23
CA VAL A 697 -38.79 11.42 -17.82
C VAL A 697 -40.15 12.02 -17.43
N GLU A 698 -40.46 12.00 -16.14
CA GLU A 698 -41.64 12.61 -15.55
C GLU A 698 -41.54 14.15 -15.49
N GLY A 699 -42.69 14.83 -15.36
CA GLY A 699 -42.78 16.28 -15.13
C GLY A 699 -42.82 17.15 -16.40
N TYR A 700 -43.29 16.62 -17.51
CA TYR A 700 -43.45 17.34 -18.79
C TYR A 700 -44.85 17.14 -19.36
N THR A 701 -45.44 18.23 -19.84
CA THR A 701 -46.69 18.23 -20.60
C THR A 701 -46.37 18.31 -22.08
N ILE A 702 -46.93 17.39 -22.88
CA ILE A 702 -46.78 17.39 -24.34
C ILE A 702 -48.01 18.05 -24.98
N SER A 703 -47.79 18.89 -25.99
CA SER A 703 -48.83 19.47 -26.84
C SER A 703 -48.41 19.51 -28.31
N ALA A 704 -49.37 19.41 -29.22
CA ALA A 704 -49.16 19.71 -30.63
C ALA A 704 -49.19 21.23 -30.84
N ASP A 705 -48.43 21.74 -31.82
CA ASP A 705 -48.44 23.15 -32.19
C ASP A 705 -49.83 23.55 -32.70
N GLU A 706 -50.47 24.47 -31.97
CA GLU A 706 -51.87 24.86 -32.22
C GLU A 706 -52.06 25.52 -33.58
N GLN A 707 -51.07 26.29 -34.05
CA GLN A 707 -51.16 27.00 -35.33
C GLN A 707 -51.03 26.03 -36.50
N GLN A 708 -50.09 25.08 -36.41
CA GLN A 708 -49.90 24.04 -37.42
C GLN A 708 -51.10 23.08 -37.44
N LEU A 709 -51.64 22.70 -36.29
CA LEU A 709 -52.83 21.87 -36.21
C LEU A 709 -54.06 22.57 -36.81
N ALA A 710 -54.23 23.88 -36.55
CA ALA A 710 -55.29 24.67 -37.17
C ALA A 710 -55.13 24.74 -38.70
N ALA A 711 -53.91 24.93 -39.20
CA ALA A 711 -53.64 24.94 -40.65
C ALA A 711 -53.94 23.58 -41.31
N ILE A 712 -53.62 22.48 -40.65
CA ILE A 712 -53.99 21.11 -41.09
C ILE A 712 -55.51 20.97 -41.15
N ASN A 713 -56.23 21.45 -40.12
CA ASN A 713 -57.70 21.41 -40.09
C ASN A 713 -58.36 22.28 -41.18
N GLU A 714 -57.78 23.42 -41.53
CA GLU A 714 -58.23 24.22 -42.68
C GLU A 714 -57.96 23.52 -44.03
N ALA A 715 -56.88 22.76 -44.14
CA ALA A 715 -56.62 21.91 -45.31
C ALA A 715 -57.62 20.74 -45.42
N ILE A 716 -57.97 20.12 -44.28
CA ILE A 716 -59.02 19.09 -44.19
C ILE A 716 -60.38 19.65 -44.65
N LYS A 717 -60.80 20.82 -44.14
CA LYS A 717 -62.04 21.49 -44.57
C LYS A 717 -62.09 21.80 -46.05
N ALA A 718 -60.94 22.16 -46.63
CA ALA A 718 -60.79 22.43 -48.05
C ALA A 718 -60.65 21.17 -48.92
N GLY A 719 -60.67 19.97 -48.33
CA GLY A 719 -60.49 18.69 -49.03
C GLY A 719 -59.11 18.53 -49.68
N ARG A 720 -58.10 19.25 -49.18
CA ARG A 720 -56.73 19.22 -49.73
C ARG A 720 -55.98 17.99 -49.24
N THR A 721 -55.30 17.31 -50.15
CA THR A 721 -54.40 16.18 -49.86
C THR A 721 -52.94 16.62 -49.93
N GLY A 722 -52.06 15.99 -49.16
CA GLY A 722 -50.62 16.30 -49.14
C GLY A 722 -50.00 16.14 -47.76
N ASP A 723 -48.70 16.36 -47.66
CA ASP A 723 -47.94 16.27 -46.41
C ASP A 723 -47.89 17.62 -45.69
N PHE A 724 -48.16 17.58 -44.39
CA PHE A 724 -48.12 18.73 -43.50
C PHE A 724 -47.19 18.44 -42.32
N GLU A 725 -46.33 19.38 -41.95
CA GLU A 725 -45.52 19.25 -40.75
C GLU A 725 -46.32 19.66 -39.51
N LEU A 726 -46.28 18.83 -38.47
CA LEU A 726 -46.83 19.12 -37.16
C LEU A 726 -45.77 18.93 -36.08
N LYS A 727 -45.43 20.02 -35.41
CA LYS A 727 -44.51 20.05 -34.28
C LYS A 727 -45.22 19.64 -33.00
N PHE A 728 -44.56 18.79 -32.23
CA PHE A 728 -44.88 18.47 -30.85
C PHE A 728 -43.91 19.18 -29.94
N ASN A 729 -44.45 19.82 -28.92
CA ASN A 729 -43.73 20.56 -27.90
C ASN A 729 -43.90 19.82 -26.57
N ALA A 730 -42.82 19.64 -25.82
CA ALA A 730 -42.90 19.22 -24.42
C ALA A 730 -42.37 20.34 -23.52
N VAL A 731 -43.21 20.79 -22.60
CA VAL A 731 -42.92 21.88 -21.66
C VAL A 731 -42.88 21.30 -20.25
N LYS A 732 -41.84 21.65 -19.49
CA LYS A 732 -41.72 21.23 -18.10
C LYS A 732 -42.87 21.79 -17.26
N GLU A 733 -43.51 20.94 -16.47
CA GLU A 733 -44.61 21.32 -15.59
C GLU A 733 -44.18 22.44 -14.62
N GLY A 734 -45.03 23.47 -14.49
CA GLY A 734 -44.75 24.62 -13.64
C GLY A 734 -43.79 25.67 -14.23
N ALA A 735 -43.39 25.55 -15.50
CA ALA A 735 -42.63 26.59 -16.19
C ALA A 735 -43.47 27.88 -16.40
N THR A 736 -42.84 29.04 -16.19
CA THR A 736 -43.40 30.37 -16.51
C THR A 736 -42.85 30.87 -17.85
N GLU A 737 -43.50 31.83 -18.53
CA GLU A 737 -43.07 32.34 -19.86
C GLU A 737 -41.58 32.74 -19.93
N ALA A 738 -41.04 33.36 -18.87
CA ALA A 738 -39.62 33.74 -18.79
C ALA A 738 -38.66 32.55 -18.59
N THR A 739 -39.18 31.34 -18.43
CA THR A 739 -38.43 30.14 -18.04
C THR A 739 -38.70 28.91 -18.91
N ILE A 740 -39.52 29.01 -19.96
CA ILE A 740 -39.87 27.87 -20.82
C ILE A 740 -38.61 27.30 -21.50
N THR A 741 -38.38 26.01 -21.31
CA THR A 741 -37.50 25.21 -22.17
C THR A 741 -38.40 24.19 -22.86
N THR A 742 -38.58 24.35 -24.16
CA THR A 742 -39.45 23.49 -24.96
C THR A 742 -38.60 22.45 -25.66
N LEU A 743 -38.87 21.17 -25.40
CA LEU A 743 -38.37 20.10 -26.26
C LEU A 743 -39.29 20.04 -27.49
N THR A 744 -38.73 19.92 -28.69
CA THR A 744 -39.51 19.95 -29.92
C THR A 744 -39.16 18.78 -30.83
N GLU A 745 -40.18 18.10 -31.35
CA GLU A 745 -40.05 17.07 -32.39
C GLU A 745 -41.11 17.31 -33.46
N THR A 746 -40.90 16.84 -34.68
CA THR A 746 -41.84 17.10 -35.80
C THR A 746 -42.31 15.79 -36.44
N ALA A 747 -43.62 15.65 -36.61
CA ALA A 747 -44.25 14.58 -37.35
C ALA A 747 -44.78 15.09 -38.71
N THR A 748 -44.86 14.20 -39.70
CA THR A 748 -45.56 14.45 -40.96
C THR A 748 -46.99 13.92 -40.90
N VAL A 749 -47.97 14.78 -41.10
CA VAL A 749 -49.39 14.43 -41.25
C VAL A 749 -49.73 14.43 -42.73
N THR A 750 -49.87 13.24 -43.33
CA THR A 750 -50.28 13.08 -44.73
C THR A 750 -51.80 13.05 -44.81
N LEU A 751 -52.38 14.11 -45.35
CA LEU A 751 -53.81 14.15 -45.69
C LEU A 751 -54.06 13.38 -46.97
N THR A 752 -54.92 12.39 -46.88
CA THR A 752 -55.33 11.54 -47.99
C THR A 752 -56.83 11.69 -48.22
N LYS A 753 -57.27 11.38 -49.43
CA LYS A 753 -58.67 11.10 -49.72
C LYS A 753 -58.79 9.59 -49.76
N ALA A 754 -59.78 9.00 -49.07
CA ALA A 754 -60.05 7.57 -49.25
C ALA A 754 -60.11 7.24 -50.76
N GLU A 755 -59.39 6.21 -51.19
CA GLU A 755 -59.77 5.50 -52.42
C GLU A 755 -61.22 5.03 -52.23
N GLU A 756 -62.08 5.30 -53.22
CA GLU A 756 -63.43 4.73 -53.24
C GLU A 756 -63.33 3.22 -52.98
N PRO A 757 -64.11 2.66 -52.05
CA PRO A 757 -64.18 1.21 -51.94
C PRO A 757 -64.69 0.69 -53.29
N ALA A 758 -63.93 -0.19 -53.93
CA ALA A 758 -64.44 -0.94 -55.06
C ALA A 758 -65.79 -1.57 -54.65
N PRO A 759 -66.85 -1.46 -55.46
CA PRO A 759 -68.19 -1.87 -55.06
C PRO A 759 -68.16 -3.35 -54.66
N ASN A 760 -68.56 -3.63 -53.41
CA ASN A 760 -68.66 -4.96 -52.87
C ASN A 760 -69.80 -5.71 -53.60
N PRO A 761 -69.64 -6.97 -54.04
CA PRO A 761 -70.71 -7.71 -54.68
C PRO A 761 -71.81 -8.04 -53.67
N GLU A 762 -73.04 -7.63 -53.97
CA GLU A 762 -74.23 -7.98 -53.20
C GLU A 762 -74.74 -9.41 -53.51
N PRO A 763 -75.57 -10.00 -52.63
CA PRO A 763 -75.47 -11.39 -52.20
C PRO A 763 -76.45 -12.37 -52.87
N SER A 764 -76.08 -13.65 -52.91
CA SER A 764 -76.94 -14.81 -53.13
C SER A 764 -76.68 -15.79 -51.97
N ASP A 765 -77.61 -16.36 -51.21
CA ASP A 765 -78.97 -16.87 -51.46
C ASP A 765 -79.77 -16.82 -50.13
N LYS A 766 -81.09 -17.06 -50.05
CA LYS A 766 -81.75 -18.38 -50.12
C LYS A 766 -83.27 -18.28 -49.75
N PRO A 767 -84.11 -19.34 -49.88
CA PRO A 767 -84.70 -19.94 -51.08
C PRO A 767 -86.25 -20.14 -50.97
N SER A 768 -86.81 -20.77 -52.00
CA SER A 768 -87.96 -21.72 -52.06
C SER A 768 -88.91 -21.30 -53.21
N ASP A 769 -89.46 -22.18 -54.03
CA ASP A 769 -89.72 -23.61 -53.89
C ASP A 769 -90.01 -24.26 -55.26
N ASN A 770 -89.97 -25.59 -55.27
CA ASN A 770 -90.62 -26.53 -56.19
C ASN A 770 -89.98 -26.90 -57.54
N GLY A 771 -89.51 -28.16 -57.58
CA GLY A 771 -90.21 -29.16 -58.40
C GLY A 771 -89.45 -29.75 -59.59
N GLY A 772 -89.00 -31.01 -59.44
CA GLY A 772 -89.25 -32.04 -60.45
C GLY A 772 -88.24 -32.28 -61.58
N ALA A 773 -87.55 -33.42 -61.48
CA ALA A 773 -87.23 -34.40 -62.55
C ALA A 773 -86.16 -34.10 -63.63
N ALA A 774 -84.98 -34.69 -63.39
CA ALA A 774 -84.26 -35.67 -64.23
C ALA A 774 -83.78 -35.37 -65.69
N LYS A 775 -82.44 -35.23 -65.80
CA LYS A 775 -81.47 -36.04 -66.63
C LYS A 775 -81.25 -35.66 -68.12
N PRO A 776 -80.08 -35.92 -68.79
CA PRO A 776 -78.64 -36.03 -68.39
C PRO A 776 -77.59 -35.26 -69.28
N SER A 777 -76.33 -35.26 -68.80
CA SER A 777 -75.04 -35.26 -69.54
C SER A 777 -74.60 -33.94 -70.22
N ALA A 778 -73.34 -33.52 -70.31
CA ALA A 778 -72.05 -34.20 -70.16
C ALA A 778 -70.91 -33.20 -69.75
N LYS A 779 -69.88 -33.76 -69.10
CA LYS A 779 -68.47 -33.34 -68.98
C LYS A 779 -67.87 -33.03 -70.39
N PRO A 780 -66.77 -32.27 -70.63
CA PRO A 780 -65.55 -32.20 -69.81
C PRO A 780 -64.73 -30.87 -69.81
N THR A 781 -63.99 -30.58 -68.73
CA THR A 781 -62.51 -30.49 -68.59
C THR A 781 -61.77 -29.24 -69.09
N THR A 782 -60.99 -28.66 -68.15
CA THR A 782 -59.69 -27.96 -68.26
C THR A 782 -58.71 -28.62 -69.27
N PRO A 783 -57.60 -28.02 -69.80
CA PRO A 783 -56.48 -27.42 -69.02
C PRO A 783 -55.49 -26.42 -69.71
N SER A 784 -54.44 -26.00 -68.97
CA SER A 784 -53.04 -25.63 -69.39
C SER A 784 -52.81 -24.46 -70.39
N SER A 785 -51.69 -23.73 -70.47
CA SER A 785 -50.35 -23.69 -69.85
C SER A 785 -49.56 -22.49 -70.45
N ASN A 786 -48.78 -21.73 -69.64
CA ASN A 786 -47.48 -21.00 -69.83
C ASN A 786 -47.12 -20.29 -71.18
N PRO A 787 -46.07 -19.41 -71.34
CA PRO A 787 -44.85 -19.23 -70.51
C PRO A 787 -44.22 -17.79 -70.36
N THR A 788 -43.16 -17.71 -69.51
CA THR A 788 -41.92 -16.86 -69.59
C THR A 788 -42.01 -15.31 -69.49
N THR A 789 -41.07 -14.51 -68.93
CA THR A 789 -39.63 -14.64 -68.55
C THR A 789 -39.15 -13.41 -67.72
N THR A 790 -38.22 -13.64 -66.77
CA THR A 790 -37.00 -12.85 -66.33
C THR A 790 -37.10 -11.36 -65.94
N THR A 791 -36.36 -10.76 -64.99
CA THR A 791 -35.21 -11.03 -64.08
C THR A 791 -35.01 -9.72 -63.27
N GLY A 792 -34.44 -9.64 -62.07
CA GLY A 792 -33.79 -10.61 -61.20
C GLY A 792 -33.17 -9.95 -59.96
N ASN A 793 -32.90 -10.81 -58.96
CA ASN A 793 -31.76 -10.88 -58.03
C ASN A 793 -31.48 -9.69 -57.09
N ASN A 794 -31.12 -9.90 -55.82
CA ASN A 794 -30.90 -11.09 -54.97
C ASN A 794 -30.82 -10.55 -53.52
N ALA A 795 -31.54 -11.13 -52.55
CA ALA A 795 -31.13 -12.26 -51.69
C ALA A 795 -29.99 -11.88 -50.72
N ASN A 796 -30.00 -12.20 -49.42
CA ASN A 796 -30.56 -13.34 -48.67
C ASN A 796 -30.51 -12.92 -47.17
N GLY A 797 -31.47 -13.16 -46.29
CA GLY A 797 -32.11 -14.43 -45.91
C GLY A 797 -31.57 -14.85 -44.53
N THR A 798 -32.22 -14.54 -43.41
CA THR A 798 -33.26 -15.34 -42.71
C THR A 798 -32.80 -16.77 -42.36
N ASN A 799 -32.74 -17.15 -41.08
CA ASN A 799 -33.90 -17.62 -40.30
C ASN A 799 -33.45 -18.38 -39.04
N ALA A 800 -34.12 -18.06 -37.93
CA ALA A 800 -34.18 -18.87 -36.73
C ALA A 800 -35.10 -20.07 -36.96
N ASN A 801 -34.77 -21.22 -36.36
CA ASN A 801 -35.72 -22.31 -36.19
C ASN A 801 -35.67 -22.88 -34.77
N ARG A 802 -36.86 -23.19 -34.26
CA ARG A 802 -37.22 -23.73 -32.94
C ARG A 802 -36.93 -25.24 -32.83
N LEU A 803 -37.15 -25.76 -31.61
CA LEU A 803 -37.15 -27.16 -31.10
C LEU A 803 -35.82 -27.55 -30.47
N GLY A 804 -35.73 -28.21 -29.31
CA GLY A 804 -36.68 -28.86 -28.42
C GLY A 804 -35.85 -29.64 -27.39
N LYS A 805 -36.34 -29.75 -26.15
CA LYS A 805 -35.68 -30.38 -24.99
C LYS A 805 -35.30 -31.85 -25.24
N THR A 806 -34.20 -32.31 -24.61
CA THR A 806 -34.08 -33.45 -23.66
C THR A 806 -32.67 -34.06 -23.71
N GLY A 807 -32.18 -34.59 -22.57
CA GLY A 807 -31.15 -35.64 -22.56
C GLY A 807 -29.87 -35.37 -21.76
N THR A 808 -29.86 -35.88 -20.54
CA THR A 808 -28.74 -35.99 -19.59
C THR A 808 -27.66 -36.98 -20.05
N ALA A 809 -26.39 -36.71 -19.68
CA ALA A 809 -25.44 -37.64 -19.04
C ALA A 809 -24.01 -37.77 -19.63
N ILE A 810 -23.04 -37.28 -18.82
CA ILE A 810 -21.87 -37.99 -18.26
C ILE A 810 -20.58 -38.25 -19.10
N ALA A 811 -19.49 -37.79 -18.48
CA ALA A 811 -18.09 -38.26 -18.43
C ALA A 811 -17.05 -37.78 -19.46
N GLY A 812 -15.91 -37.29 -18.93
CA GLY A 812 -14.61 -37.51 -19.58
C GLY A 812 -13.52 -36.42 -19.47
N ILE A 813 -12.96 -36.20 -18.27
CA ILE A 813 -11.51 -36.06 -17.95
C ILE A 813 -10.65 -35.11 -18.84
N SER A 814 -10.14 -34.01 -18.26
CA SER A 814 -8.69 -33.75 -18.05
C SER A 814 -8.42 -32.36 -17.49
N ALA A 815 -7.54 -32.31 -16.50
CA ALA A 815 -7.10 -31.14 -15.76
C ALA A 815 -6.10 -30.28 -16.55
N VAL A 816 -6.18 -28.95 -16.42
CA VAL A 816 -5.02 -28.05 -16.33
C VAL A 816 -5.37 -26.92 -15.37
N ALA A 817 -4.53 -26.74 -14.36
CA ALA A 817 -4.59 -25.67 -13.38
C ALA A 817 -4.07 -24.35 -13.97
N ILE A 818 -4.82 -23.26 -13.82
CA ILE A 818 -4.29 -21.90 -13.62
C ILE A 818 -5.25 -21.18 -12.67
N ALA A 819 -4.80 -20.96 -11.43
CA ALA A 819 -5.38 -19.99 -10.51
C ALA A 819 -4.55 -18.72 -10.60
N LEU A 820 -5.13 -17.61 -11.08
CA LEU A 820 -4.66 -16.25 -10.79
C LEU A 820 -5.73 -15.21 -11.21
N LEU A 821 -6.22 -14.49 -10.19
CA LEU A 821 -6.81 -13.14 -10.16
C LEU A 821 -7.65 -12.62 -11.35
N ALA A 822 -8.91 -12.28 -11.05
CA ALA A 822 -9.48 -11.00 -11.46
C ALA A 822 -10.75 -10.63 -10.66
N ALA A 823 -10.76 -9.37 -10.22
CA ALA A 823 -11.91 -8.54 -9.91
C ALA A 823 -12.81 -8.95 -8.73
N GLY A 824 -12.64 -8.22 -7.62
CA GLY A 824 -13.68 -8.02 -6.64
C GLY A 824 -14.94 -7.51 -7.34
N GLY A 825 -15.94 -8.39 -7.45
CA GLY A 825 -17.30 -7.97 -7.68
C GLY A 825 -17.74 -7.17 -6.46
N ILE A 826 -18.00 -5.89 -6.67
CA ILE A 826 -18.82 -5.07 -5.79
C ILE A 826 -20.16 -5.80 -5.68
N THR A 827 -20.31 -6.60 -4.63
CA THR A 827 -21.62 -7.07 -4.22
C THR A 827 -22.25 -5.87 -3.55
N ILE A 828 -23.18 -5.21 -4.25
CA ILE A 828 -24.08 -4.23 -3.68
C ILE A 828 -24.80 -4.93 -2.52
N ALA A 829 -24.31 -4.73 -1.30
CA ALA A 829 -25.03 -5.10 -0.11
C ALA A 829 -26.19 -4.11 0.01
N VAL A 830 -27.30 -4.40 -0.68
CA VAL A 830 -28.59 -3.80 -0.35
C VAL A 830 -28.88 -4.21 1.10
N ARG A 831 -28.56 -3.34 2.05
CA ARG A 831 -29.09 -3.43 3.40
C ARG A 831 -30.60 -3.29 3.27
N ARG A 832 -31.31 -4.42 3.25
CA ARG A 832 -32.74 -4.46 3.55
C ARG A 832 -32.94 -4.08 5.01
N ARG A 833 -32.87 -2.79 5.33
CA ARG A 833 -33.41 -2.26 6.58
C ARG A 833 -34.93 -2.20 6.42
N LYS A 834 -35.64 -2.85 7.36
CA LYS A 834 -37.11 -2.85 7.38
C LYS A 834 -37.60 -1.40 7.39
N ALA A 835 -38.53 -1.10 6.49
CA ALA A 835 -39.28 0.15 6.45
C ALA A 835 -40.01 0.41 7.77
#